data_AF-A0A947FAE2-F1
#
_entry.id   AF-A0A947FAE2-F1
#
_cell.length_a   1.000
_cell.length_b   1.000
_cell.length_c   1.000
_cell.angle_alpha   90.00
_cell.angle_beta   90.00
_cell.angle_gamma   90.00
#
_symmetry.space_group_name_H-M   'P 1'
#
loop_
_entity.id
_entity.type
_entity.pdbx_description
1 polymer ?
#
loop_
_entity_poly.entity_id
_entity_poly.type
_entity_poly.pdbx_seq_one_letter_code
_entity_poly.pdbx_strand_id
1 'polypeptide(L)'
;MNSKQNQGLYRPEFEHSSCGIGFVANLKGRKNHKIVSDALSMLSRMEHRGGTGFDIKSGDGAGILIQIPDALFQKECPKVGIELPDFGDYGVCMTFFPSDSGKRSECKSILEKNIKKTGLRLLGYRKVSDDNSDLGQASKDTEPSVQQVFIRRPEQIDLDAFDRKLFVLRNYTQRIIRETIADIGDDFTIVSSSYKTINYKGQFTTAQVPLYYHDLTNELMVSALAVVHSRFSTNTFPSWKLAQPFRYICHNGEINTIRGNINWMRARESLLACTAFSREELEMIFPICDELASDSANLDMAIEMLVLSGRSLPHVMMMLIPEAWQNHSTMSETKKGFYEFYSAVMEPWDGPASICFTDGVLVGATLDRNGLRPSRYCVTSDDIVIMASESGVIDVDPAEVKFRGRLQPGKMFVADLEQGRIIADEELKNDICSRQPYKDWLDKNMVYLEDLEEPTEEHLQPKQARLFKRQQAFGYSYEELNEILAIMGKDGKEPLGSMGADNPIAVLSDRPQQLSHYFKQLFAQVTNPPIDPIREKVIMDLRTYVGGFKNVLTESPEHCRRIAISQPVLTNGELERLRYADHKHFQTKTLEILFNADGSEGRLERALNRICRYTEDAIEDGYSIILLSDRGMDSDHAPIPSLLATGAVHHHLIRVEKRGMVDIVVETGDVREVHHFATVLGYGASAINPYLAFESLIDMTDNGLLGEITAENVIAKYIQAINNGLLKILSKMGISTLASYQGAQIFEILGINKEVVSKYFSGSVSRIQGLGLDQIAQETLRKHRKGFPTRGGGGKVLDSGGDYSWRSDGERHLFNPTTIRLLQEATREGDYEKFKKYCHTVDDQSKAAYTLRGLMKFKP
;
A
#
# COMPACT_ATOMS: atom_id res chain seq x y z
N MET A 1 1.86 25.58 9.31
CA MET A 1 0.60 24.91 8.89
C MET A 1 0.11 25.60 7.62
N ASN A 2 0.35 25.00 6.46
CA ASN A 2 0.05 25.60 5.16
C ASN A 2 -1.47 25.59 4.91
N SER A 3 -2.13 26.72 5.16
CA SER A 3 -3.60 26.86 5.15
C SER A 3 -4.25 26.84 3.77
N LYS A 4 -3.47 26.63 2.69
CA LYS A 4 -3.99 26.63 1.30
C LYS A 4 -4.18 25.23 0.68
N GLN A 5 -3.74 24.14 1.30
CA GLN A 5 -3.72 22.82 0.64
C GLN A 5 -5.01 21.98 0.73
N ASN A 6 -6.04 22.39 1.49
CA ASN A 6 -7.29 21.64 1.62
C ASN A 6 -8.54 22.52 1.37
N GLN A 7 -8.60 23.24 0.25
CA GLN A 7 -9.87 23.78 -0.23
C GLN A 7 -10.59 22.71 -1.08
N GLY A 8 -11.60 22.05 -0.51
CA GLY A 8 -12.45 21.08 -1.21
C GLY A 8 -12.27 19.63 -0.76
N LEU A 9 -12.78 18.69 -1.57
CA LEU A 9 -12.77 17.24 -1.28
C LEU A 9 -11.53 16.51 -1.81
N TYR A 10 -10.66 17.22 -2.52
CA TYR A 10 -9.44 16.67 -3.12
C TYR A 10 -8.36 16.45 -2.06
N ARG A 11 -7.57 15.37 -2.20
CA ARG A 11 -6.39 15.08 -1.37
C ARG A 11 -5.22 14.70 -2.29
N PRO A 12 -4.00 15.23 -2.07
CA PRO A 12 -2.82 14.90 -2.90
C PRO A 12 -2.46 13.40 -2.92
N GLU A 13 -2.77 12.68 -1.85
CA GLU A 13 -2.58 11.22 -1.74
C GLU A 13 -3.41 10.40 -2.76
N PHE A 14 -4.37 11.00 -3.47
CA PHE A 14 -5.12 10.35 -4.56
C PHE A 14 -4.48 10.55 -5.94
N GLU A 15 -3.29 11.15 -6.00
CA GLU A 15 -2.58 11.32 -7.26
C GLU A 15 -1.96 10.01 -7.73
N HIS A 16 -2.23 9.69 -9.00
CA HIS A 16 -1.65 8.54 -9.68
C HIS A 16 -0.96 9.00 -10.97
N SER A 17 -0.12 8.15 -11.55
CA SER A 17 0.54 8.45 -12.82
C SER A 17 0.56 7.25 -13.76
N SER A 18 0.52 7.50 -15.05
CA SER A 18 0.68 6.49 -16.11
C SER A 18 1.63 7.05 -17.16
N CYS A 19 2.50 6.23 -17.75
CA CYS A 19 3.72 6.82 -18.31
C CYS A 19 4.23 6.13 -19.57
N GLY A 20 5.14 6.82 -20.26
CA GLY A 20 6.09 6.20 -21.19
C GLY A 20 7.44 6.03 -20.49
N ILE A 21 8.02 4.83 -20.54
CA ILE A 21 9.37 4.57 -20.02
C ILE A 21 10.22 3.84 -21.05
N GLY A 22 11.53 4.00 -20.95
CA GLY A 22 12.50 3.21 -21.69
C GLY A 22 13.94 3.52 -21.33
N PHE A 23 14.86 2.74 -21.89
CA PHE A 23 16.29 2.98 -21.80
C PHE A 23 17.02 2.59 -23.08
N VAL A 24 18.17 3.22 -23.28
CA VAL A 24 19.17 2.84 -24.28
C VAL A 24 20.47 2.55 -23.56
N ALA A 25 21.14 1.46 -23.91
CA ALA A 25 22.45 1.13 -23.35
C ALA A 25 23.37 0.44 -24.34
N ASN A 26 24.67 0.71 -24.25
CA ASN A 26 25.70 -0.05 -24.94
C ASN A 26 26.19 -1.19 -24.06
N LEU A 27 26.00 -2.45 -24.47
CA LEU A 27 26.35 -3.61 -23.65
C LEU A 27 27.82 -3.65 -23.25
N LYS A 28 28.71 -3.10 -24.08
CA LYS A 28 30.17 -3.09 -23.83
C LYS A 28 30.63 -1.89 -22.99
N GLY A 29 29.70 -1.15 -22.39
CA GLY A 29 30.02 -0.01 -21.52
C GLY A 29 30.63 1.18 -22.26
N ARG A 30 30.58 1.23 -23.60
CA ARG A 30 31.18 2.32 -24.37
C ARG A 30 30.32 3.58 -24.23
N LYS A 31 30.89 4.62 -23.60
CA LYS A 31 30.23 5.91 -23.44
C LYS A 31 30.21 6.67 -24.76
N ASN A 32 29.03 7.12 -25.19
CA ASN A 32 28.87 7.91 -26.40
C ASN A 32 27.71 8.90 -26.22
N HIS A 33 27.81 10.09 -26.79
CA HIS A 33 26.72 11.06 -26.85
C HIS A 33 25.50 10.52 -27.58
N LYS A 34 25.70 9.63 -28.58
CA LYS A 34 24.60 8.98 -29.30
C LYS A 34 23.61 8.26 -28.39
N ILE A 35 24.07 7.66 -27.28
CA ILE A 35 23.19 6.99 -26.30
C ILE A 35 22.23 8.00 -25.67
N VAL A 36 22.73 9.19 -25.35
CA VAL A 36 21.95 10.29 -24.77
C VAL A 36 20.96 10.84 -25.80
N SER A 37 21.41 11.14 -27.02
CA SER A 37 20.54 11.66 -28.08
C SER A 37 19.45 10.66 -28.51
N ASP A 38 19.77 9.36 -28.56
CA ASP A 38 18.82 8.30 -28.90
C ASP A 38 17.75 8.16 -27.81
N ALA A 39 18.15 8.22 -26.53
CA ALA A 39 17.20 8.18 -25.42
C ALA A 39 16.28 9.41 -25.40
N LEU A 40 16.78 10.60 -25.71
CA LEU A 40 15.97 11.82 -25.83
C LEU A 40 15.02 11.76 -27.04
N SER A 41 15.46 11.15 -28.15
CA SER A 41 14.61 10.88 -29.31
C SER A 41 13.49 9.89 -28.97
N MET A 42 13.82 8.82 -28.23
CA MET A 42 12.85 7.87 -27.67
C MET A 42 11.83 8.59 -26.79
N LEU A 43 12.29 9.47 -25.88
CA LEU A 43 11.42 10.25 -25.00
C LEU A 43 10.42 11.10 -25.80
N SER A 44 10.91 11.82 -26.82
CA SER A 44 10.09 12.67 -27.69
C SER A 44 9.02 11.89 -28.47
N ARG A 45 9.28 10.62 -28.81
CA ARG A 45 8.31 9.74 -29.49
C ARG A 45 7.29 9.11 -28.54
N MET A 46 7.39 9.38 -27.23
CA MET A 46 6.41 8.95 -26.23
C MET A 46 5.49 10.09 -25.76
N GLU A 47 5.46 11.23 -26.46
CA GLU A 47 4.59 12.38 -26.14
C GLU A 47 3.11 11.97 -26.08
N HIS A 48 2.64 11.05 -26.94
CA HIS A 48 1.25 10.56 -26.92
C HIS A 48 0.90 9.75 -25.67
N ARG A 49 1.89 9.41 -24.83
CA ARG A 49 1.71 8.80 -23.50
C ARG A 49 1.92 9.78 -22.35
N GLY A 50 2.36 11.01 -22.64
CA GLY A 50 2.53 12.08 -21.67
C GLY A 50 1.24 12.87 -21.47
N GLY A 51 1.10 13.47 -20.29
CA GLY A 51 0.03 14.42 -20.01
C GLY A 51 0.49 15.85 -20.32
N THR A 52 -0.43 16.66 -20.81
CA THR A 52 -0.27 18.11 -20.90
C THR A 52 -1.18 18.77 -19.88
N GLY A 53 -0.67 19.81 -19.23
CA GLY A 53 -1.38 20.61 -18.23
C GLY A 53 -2.46 21.49 -18.87
N PHE A 54 -2.91 22.51 -18.13
CA PHE A 54 -3.94 23.42 -18.64
C PHE A 54 -3.46 24.25 -19.85
N ASP A 55 -2.15 24.45 -19.99
CA ASP A 55 -1.52 25.00 -21.19
C ASP A 55 -0.70 23.92 -21.92
N ILE A 56 -0.66 24.00 -23.25
CA ILE A 56 -0.05 22.96 -24.12
C ILE A 56 1.47 22.83 -23.90
N LYS A 57 2.11 23.87 -23.33
CA LYS A 57 3.56 23.92 -23.12
C LYS A 57 3.99 23.47 -21.73
N SER A 58 3.04 23.18 -20.84
CA SER A 58 3.27 22.64 -19.50
C SER A 58 3.03 21.15 -19.55
N GLY A 59 4.09 20.34 -19.54
CA GLY A 59 3.95 18.89 -19.40
C GLY A 59 3.90 18.46 -17.92
N ASP A 60 3.32 17.29 -17.66
CA ASP A 60 3.20 16.76 -16.28
C ASP A 60 4.53 16.32 -15.67
N GLY A 61 5.57 16.16 -16.50
CA GLY A 61 6.94 15.89 -16.10
C GLY A 61 7.66 14.93 -17.04
N ALA A 62 8.91 15.25 -17.37
CA ALA A 62 9.78 14.40 -18.16
C ALA A 62 11.23 14.49 -17.67
N GLY A 63 12.02 13.47 -17.98
CA GLY A 63 13.42 13.47 -17.58
C GLY A 63 14.24 12.32 -18.14
N ILE A 64 15.54 12.41 -17.88
CA ILE A 64 16.56 11.46 -18.28
C ILE A 64 17.57 11.24 -17.13
N LEU A 65 17.92 9.99 -16.88
CA LEU A 65 18.98 9.56 -15.98
C LEU A 65 20.11 8.98 -16.83
N ILE A 66 21.33 9.46 -16.58
CA ILE A 66 22.54 9.00 -17.25
C ILE A 66 23.65 8.74 -16.23
N GLN A 67 24.75 8.15 -16.69
CA GLN A 67 25.99 8.15 -15.93
C GLN A 67 26.55 9.57 -15.82
N ILE A 68 27.35 9.83 -14.79
CA ILE A 68 28.03 11.12 -14.63
C ILE A 68 28.90 11.42 -15.87
N PRO A 69 28.66 12.56 -16.54
CA PRO A 69 29.39 12.99 -17.74
C PRO A 69 30.71 13.67 -17.35
N ASP A 70 31.66 12.90 -16.83
CA ASP A 70 32.93 13.42 -16.29
C ASP A 70 33.66 14.38 -17.24
N ALA A 71 33.74 14.03 -18.53
CA ALA A 71 34.38 14.88 -19.54
C ALA A 71 33.75 16.28 -19.68
N LEU A 72 32.42 16.38 -19.55
CA LEU A 72 31.71 17.66 -19.55
C LEU A 72 32.04 18.44 -18.26
N PHE A 73 32.00 17.78 -17.11
CA PHE A 73 32.23 18.43 -15.82
C PHE A 73 33.67 18.91 -15.66
N GLN A 74 34.67 18.14 -16.08
CA GLN A 74 36.08 18.55 -16.10
C GLN A 74 36.30 19.81 -16.94
N LYS A 75 35.49 20.03 -17.98
CA LYS A 75 35.56 21.24 -18.82
C LYS A 75 34.78 22.43 -18.26
N GLU A 76 33.60 22.20 -17.70
CA GLU A 76 32.69 23.28 -17.27
C GLU A 76 32.94 23.78 -15.84
N CYS A 77 33.38 22.90 -14.92
CA CYS A 77 33.57 23.25 -13.52
C CYS A 77 34.69 24.28 -13.27
N PRO A 78 35.85 24.22 -13.95
CA PRO A 78 36.88 25.25 -13.79
C PRO A 78 36.42 26.66 -14.17
N LYS A 79 35.47 26.79 -15.12
CA LYS A 79 34.92 28.09 -15.55
C LYS A 79 34.15 28.81 -14.44
N VAL A 80 33.67 28.07 -13.44
CA VAL A 80 32.96 28.58 -12.27
C VAL A 80 33.80 28.46 -10.98
N GLY A 81 35.11 28.24 -11.11
CA GLY A 81 36.05 28.19 -9.98
C GLY A 81 36.01 26.88 -9.18
N ILE A 82 35.52 25.78 -9.77
CA ILE A 82 35.50 24.47 -9.14
C ILE A 82 36.60 23.60 -9.75
N GLU A 83 37.57 23.20 -8.92
CA GLU A 83 38.57 22.20 -9.29
C GLU A 83 38.03 20.80 -8.95
N LEU A 84 37.85 19.97 -9.96
CA LEU A 84 37.39 18.59 -9.80
C LEU A 84 38.57 17.62 -9.70
N PRO A 85 38.54 16.65 -8.78
CA PRO A 85 39.45 15.51 -8.80
C PRO A 85 39.04 14.52 -9.90
N ASP A 86 39.74 13.39 -9.98
CA ASP A 86 39.43 12.32 -10.92
C ASP A 86 38.03 11.71 -10.67
N PHE A 87 37.48 11.07 -11.69
CA PHE A 87 36.21 10.36 -11.59
C PHE A 87 36.23 9.33 -10.45
N GLY A 88 35.19 9.35 -9.61
CA GLY A 88 35.10 8.53 -8.39
C GLY A 88 35.59 9.23 -7.12
N ASP A 89 36.39 10.29 -7.24
CA ASP A 89 36.82 11.12 -6.10
C ASP A 89 35.92 12.33 -5.84
N TYR A 90 34.85 12.46 -6.64
CA TYR A 90 33.78 13.41 -6.41
C TYR A 90 32.41 12.79 -6.70
N GLY A 91 31.40 13.33 -6.04
CA GLY A 91 29.99 13.04 -6.27
C GLY A 91 29.23 14.32 -6.57
N VAL A 92 28.06 14.18 -7.19
CA VAL A 92 27.24 15.31 -7.64
C VAL A 92 25.84 15.18 -7.06
N CYS A 93 25.38 16.24 -6.40
CA CYS A 93 23.99 16.39 -6.02
C CYS A 93 23.28 17.34 -6.99
N MET A 94 22.41 16.80 -7.85
CA MET A 94 21.52 17.61 -8.67
C MET A 94 20.39 18.14 -7.78
N THR A 95 20.31 19.46 -7.61
CA THR A 95 19.47 20.08 -6.59
C THR A 95 18.58 21.16 -7.19
N PHE A 96 17.29 21.07 -6.88
CA PHE A 96 16.33 22.14 -7.06
C PHE A 96 16.35 23.02 -5.82
N PHE A 97 16.82 24.25 -5.98
CA PHE A 97 16.75 25.27 -4.94
C PHE A 97 15.54 26.19 -5.18
N PRO A 98 15.02 26.85 -4.13
CA PRO A 98 13.97 27.85 -4.28
C PRO A 98 14.36 28.97 -5.26
N SER A 99 13.37 29.49 -5.99
CA SER A 99 13.51 30.67 -6.85
C SER A 99 13.81 31.95 -6.04
N ASP A 100 13.29 32.03 -4.81
CA ASP A 100 13.61 33.07 -3.84
C ASP A 100 15.08 32.98 -3.37
N SER A 101 15.81 34.10 -3.47
CA SER A 101 17.24 34.16 -3.17
C SER A 101 17.55 34.06 -1.68
N GLY A 102 16.63 34.51 -0.81
CA GLY A 102 16.75 34.43 0.64
C GLY A 102 16.67 32.99 1.13
N LYS A 103 15.56 32.31 0.81
CA LYS A 103 15.34 30.88 1.10
C LYS A 103 16.45 30.02 0.48
N ARG A 104 16.88 30.33 -0.75
CA ARG A 104 18.00 29.63 -1.40
C ARG A 104 19.29 29.71 -0.59
N SER A 105 19.62 30.89 -0.06
CA SER A 105 20.83 31.08 0.75
C SER A 105 20.75 30.31 2.07
N GLU A 106 19.57 30.26 2.68
CA GLU A 106 19.32 29.47 3.89
C GLU A 106 19.44 27.96 3.63
N CYS A 107 18.84 27.45 2.54
CA CYS A 107 19.01 26.07 2.08
C CYS A 107 20.48 25.70 1.89
N LYS A 108 21.27 26.58 1.25
CA LYS A 108 22.71 26.36 1.04
C LYS A 108 23.47 26.32 2.37
N SER A 109 23.15 27.19 3.31
CA SER A 109 23.76 27.20 4.64
C SER A 109 23.52 25.90 5.39
N ILE A 110 22.28 25.38 5.37
CA ILE A 110 21.93 24.09 5.98
C ILE A 110 22.66 22.94 5.27
N LEU A 111 22.67 22.92 3.94
CA LEU A 111 23.36 21.90 3.16
C LEU A 111 24.86 21.88 3.48
N GLU A 112 25.53 23.03 3.54
CA GLU A 112 26.96 23.13 3.88
C GLU A 112 27.26 22.65 5.30
N LYS A 113 26.39 22.98 6.26
CA LYS A 113 26.50 22.49 7.64
C LYS A 113 26.36 20.97 7.68
N ASN A 114 25.42 20.42 6.92
CA ASN A 114 25.18 18.98 6.87
C ASN A 114 26.30 18.23 6.14
N ILE A 115 26.84 18.78 5.05
CA ILE A 115 28.04 18.25 4.37
C ILE A 115 29.19 18.07 5.38
N LYS A 116 29.46 19.11 6.18
CA LYS A 116 30.49 19.04 7.24
C LYS A 116 30.13 17.99 8.30
N LYS A 117 28.87 17.94 8.73
CA LYS A 117 28.38 16.98 9.74
C LYS A 117 28.52 15.53 9.28
N THR A 118 28.34 15.24 8.00
CA THR A 118 28.52 13.90 7.43
C THR A 118 29.98 13.56 7.12
N GLY A 119 30.93 14.44 7.45
CA GLY A 119 32.36 14.23 7.18
C GLY A 119 32.75 14.41 5.71
N LEU A 120 31.92 15.08 4.92
CA LEU A 120 32.13 15.33 3.50
C LEU A 120 32.71 16.75 3.28
N ARG A 121 33.29 16.99 2.11
CA ARG A 121 33.85 18.31 1.75
C ARG A 121 33.16 18.85 0.50
N LEU A 122 32.62 20.07 0.61
CA LEU A 122 32.08 20.81 -0.53
C LEU A 122 33.23 21.26 -1.45
N LEU A 123 33.09 21.03 -2.76
CA LEU A 123 33.95 21.56 -3.81
C LEU A 123 33.37 22.86 -4.40
N GLY A 124 32.05 22.91 -4.62
CA GLY A 124 31.37 24.13 -5.04
C GLY A 124 29.99 23.90 -5.65
N TYR A 125 29.40 24.99 -6.15
CA TYR A 125 28.08 25.00 -6.78
C TYR A 125 28.20 25.44 -8.24
N ARG A 126 27.60 24.68 -9.15
CA ARG A 126 27.44 25.05 -10.56
C ARG A 126 25.96 25.29 -10.85
N LYS A 127 25.58 26.48 -11.31
CA LYS A 127 24.25 26.68 -11.89
C LYS A 127 24.20 25.90 -13.21
N VAL A 128 23.18 25.07 -13.41
CA VAL A 128 23.00 24.34 -14.67
C VAL A 128 22.64 25.35 -15.77
N SER A 129 23.15 25.14 -16.98
CA SER A 129 22.81 26.00 -18.11
C SER A 129 21.39 25.64 -18.58
N ASP A 130 20.46 26.58 -18.41
CA ASP A 130 19.04 26.43 -18.69
C ASP A 130 18.51 27.47 -19.71
N ASP A 131 17.50 27.09 -20.50
CA ASP A 131 16.66 28.00 -21.29
C ASP A 131 15.18 27.71 -21.03
N ASN A 132 14.54 28.62 -20.28
CA ASN A 132 13.13 28.50 -19.90
C ASN A 132 12.16 29.18 -20.89
N SER A 133 12.65 29.69 -22.03
CA SER A 133 11.83 30.49 -22.96
C SER A 133 10.59 29.74 -23.45
N ASP A 134 10.71 28.44 -23.73
CA ASP A 134 9.62 27.58 -24.22
C ASP A 134 8.71 27.00 -23.14
N LEU A 135 9.00 27.19 -21.85
CA LEU A 135 8.15 26.65 -20.79
C LEU A 135 6.78 27.35 -20.76
N GLY A 136 5.73 26.56 -20.49
CA GLY A 136 4.39 27.06 -20.16
C GLY A 136 4.38 27.85 -18.85
N GLN A 137 3.31 28.61 -18.61
CA GLN A 137 3.25 29.51 -17.45
C GLN A 137 3.25 28.71 -16.14
N ALA A 138 2.53 27.58 -16.11
CA ALA A 138 2.49 26.70 -14.94
C ALA A 138 3.86 26.17 -14.55
N SER A 139 4.69 25.79 -15.54
CA SER A 139 6.06 25.31 -15.31
C SER A 139 7.00 26.42 -14.86
N LYS A 140 6.82 27.64 -15.41
CA LYS A 140 7.61 28.83 -15.04
C LYS A 140 7.32 29.30 -13.61
N ASP A 141 6.06 29.29 -13.19
CA ASP A 141 5.65 29.77 -11.87
C ASP A 141 6.25 28.94 -10.73
N THR A 142 6.53 27.66 -10.98
CA THR A 142 7.11 26.71 -10.02
C THR A 142 8.56 26.35 -10.34
N GLU A 143 9.19 27.05 -11.29
CA GLU A 143 10.55 26.76 -11.77
C GLU A 143 11.58 26.92 -10.64
N PRO A 144 12.34 25.85 -10.29
CA PRO A 144 13.38 25.94 -9.30
C PRO A 144 14.68 26.50 -9.88
N SER A 145 15.56 27.02 -9.02
CA SER A 145 16.95 27.25 -9.40
C SER A 145 17.71 25.93 -9.40
N VAL A 146 17.91 25.37 -10.58
CA VAL A 146 18.63 24.10 -10.76
C VAL A 146 20.14 24.30 -10.60
N GLN A 147 20.74 23.63 -9.62
CA GLN A 147 22.18 23.70 -9.36
C GLN A 147 22.76 22.32 -9.05
N GLN A 148 23.98 22.09 -9.52
CA GLN A 148 24.79 20.92 -9.19
C GLN A 148 25.73 21.27 -8.04
N VAL A 149 25.71 20.45 -7.00
CA VAL A 149 26.60 20.58 -5.84
C VAL A 149 27.66 19.49 -5.92
N PHE A 150 28.93 19.90 -6.01
CA PHE A 150 30.06 18.98 -6.13
C PHE A 150 30.66 18.71 -4.75
N ILE A 151 30.81 17.43 -4.43
CA ILE A 151 31.27 16.98 -3.12
C ILE A 151 32.47 16.06 -3.31
N ARG A 152 33.55 16.30 -2.58
CA ARG A 152 34.75 15.47 -2.62
C ARG A 152 34.57 14.22 -1.76
N ARG A 153 35.03 13.08 -2.28
CA ARG A 153 35.16 11.83 -1.52
C ARG A 153 36.29 11.95 -0.48
N PRO A 154 36.04 11.61 0.79
CA PRO A 154 37.11 11.41 1.77
C PRO A 154 38.02 10.24 1.36
N GLU A 155 39.33 10.40 1.48
CA GLU A 155 40.30 9.36 1.06
C GLU A 155 40.15 8.05 1.85
N GLN A 156 39.60 8.11 3.07
CA GLN A 156 39.49 6.98 4.00
C GLN A 156 38.33 6.04 3.72
N ILE A 157 37.41 6.38 2.80
CA ILE A 157 36.22 5.57 2.51
C ILE A 157 36.23 5.06 1.07
N ASP A 158 35.74 3.85 0.84
CA ASP A 158 35.56 3.32 -0.51
C ASP A 158 34.40 4.01 -1.27
N LEU A 159 34.25 3.66 -2.55
CA LEU A 159 33.23 4.25 -3.42
C LEU A 159 31.80 3.94 -2.97
N ASP A 160 31.55 2.73 -2.48
CA ASP A 160 30.22 2.32 -2.00
C ASP A 160 29.85 3.07 -0.72
N ALA A 161 30.79 3.23 0.20
CA ALA A 161 30.64 4.03 1.40
C ALA A 161 30.42 5.51 1.05
N PHE A 162 31.07 6.01 0.00
CA PHE A 162 30.85 7.37 -0.47
C PHE A 162 29.43 7.58 -1.00
N ASP A 163 28.92 6.66 -1.83
CA ASP A 163 27.53 6.71 -2.31
C ASP A 163 26.53 6.66 -1.13
N ARG A 164 26.78 5.78 -0.14
CA ARG A 164 26.01 5.73 1.12
C ARG A 164 26.02 7.07 1.87
N LYS A 165 27.17 7.73 2.00
CA LYS A 165 27.28 9.04 2.66
C LYS A 165 26.52 10.13 1.90
N LEU A 166 26.52 10.09 0.56
CA LEU A 166 25.72 11.01 -0.26
C LEU A 166 24.21 10.78 -0.07
N PHE A 167 23.78 9.52 0.02
CA PHE A 167 22.40 9.17 0.37
C PHE A 167 22.00 9.69 1.77
N VAL A 168 22.82 9.46 2.80
CA VAL A 168 22.55 9.98 4.15
C VAL A 168 22.48 11.51 4.14
N LEU A 169 23.46 12.18 3.52
CA LEU A 169 23.47 13.63 3.38
C LEU A 169 22.19 14.15 2.74
N ARG A 170 21.74 13.49 1.66
CA ARG A 170 20.56 13.89 0.91
C ARG A 170 19.31 13.83 1.76
N ASN A 171 19.00 12.66 2.34
CA ASN A 171 17.77 12.47 3.10
C ASN A 171 17.76 13.36 4.35
N TYR A 172 18.89 13.42 5.07
CA TYR A 172 19.03 14.28 6.24
C TYR A 172 18.83 15.76 5.88
N THR A 173 19.45 16.23 4.81
CA THR A 173 19.35 17.64 4.41
C THR A 173 17.95 18.03 3.97
N GLN A 174 17.27 17.19 3.19
CA GLN A 174 15.89 17.46 2.80
C GLN A 174 14.97 17.53 4.02
N ARG A 175 15.12 16.60 4.98
CA ARG A 175 14.33 16.60 6.22
C ARG A 175 14.56 17.88 7.02
N ILE A 176 15.81 18.21 7.33
CA ILE A 176 16.16 19.38 8.14
C ILE A 176 15.67 20.68 7.47
N ILE A 177 15.79 20.81 6.14
CA ILE A 177 15.29 21.99 5.43
C ILE A 177 13.76 22.10 5.55
N ARG A 178 13.02 21.00 5.37
CA ARG A 178 11.55 20.98 5.52
C ARG A 178 11.09 21.33 6.94
N GLU A 179 11.86 20.92 7.95
CA GLU A 179 11.55 21.18 9.36
C GLU A 179 11.93 22.59 9.80
N THR A 180 12.98 23.18 9.21
CA THR A 180 13.56 24.44 9.69
C THR A 180 13.05 25.66 8.91
N ILE A 181 12.88 25.55 7.59
CA ILE A 181 12.53 26.68 6.74
C ILE A 181 11.01 26.73 6.57
N ALA A 182 10.38 27.79 7.08
CA ALA A 182 8.95 28.00 6.95
C ALA A 182 8.54 28.15 5.47
N ASP A 183 7.41 27.53 5.12
CA ASP A 183 6.80 27.59 3.79
C ASP A 183 7.75 27.19 2.65
N ILE A 184 8.69 26.27 2.90
CA ILE A 184 9.59 25.74 1.87
C ILE A 184 8.90 24.75 0.93
N GLY A 185 7.91 23.99 1.45
CA GLY A 185 7.15 23.01 0.66
C GLY A 185 8.06 22.08 -0.15
N ASP A 186 7.80 22.02 -1.46
CA ASP A 186 8.58 21.25 -2.43
C ASP A 186 9.65 22.08 -3.18
N ASP A 187 9.82 23.36 -2.83
CA ASP A 187 10.74 24.29 -3.50
C ASP A 187 12.22 23.89 -3.35
N PHE A 188 12.54 23.06 -2.36
CA PHE A 188 13.84 22.45 -2.20
C PHE A 188 13.76 20.93 -2.36
N THR A 189 14.51 20.37 -3.31
CA THR A 189 14.63 18.93 -3.51
C THR A 189 16.00 18.58 -4.06
N ILE A 190 16.65 17.55 -3.49
CA ILE A 190 17.84 16.95 -4.09
C ILE A 190 17.37 15.77 -4.96
N VAL A 191 17.45 15.97 -6.27
CA VAL A 191 16.92 15.07 -7.29
C VAL A 191 17.72 13.77 -7.35
N SER A 192 19.04 13.88 -7.39
CA SER A 192 19.98 12.75 -7.37
C SER A 192 21.22 13.12 -6.55
N SER A 193 21.86 12.12 -5.95
CA SER A 193 23.06 12.29 -5.12
C SER A 193 23.95 11.05 -5.27
N SER A 194 24.85 11.05 -6.25
CA SER A 194 25.70 9.89 -6.53
C SER A 194 27.02 10.32 -7.16
N TYR A 195 28.00 9.41 -7.18
CA TYR A 195 29.20 9.51 -8.02
C TYR A 195 29.05 8.75 -9.36
N LYS A 196 27.99 7.94 -9.53
CA LYS A 196 27.76 7.12 -10.74
C LYS A 196 26.73 7.73 -11.67
N THR A 197 25.61 8.20 -11.13
CA THR A 197 24.45 8.64 -11.93
C THR A 197 24.05 10.07 -11.63
N ILE A 198 23.42 10.70 -12.62
CA ILE A 198 22.81 12.02 -12.49
C ILE A 198 21.51 12.09 -13.28
N ASN A 199 20.55 12.86 -12.76
CA ASN A 199 19.21 12.93 -13.30
C ASN A 199 18.86 14.37 -13.72
N TYR A 200 18.48 14.54 -14.98
CA TYR A 200 17.97 15.78 -15.55
C TYR A 200 16.48 15.61 -15.79
N LYS A 201 15.67 16.20 -14.91
CA LYS A 201 14.21 16.14 -14.99
C LYS A 201 13.59 17.48 -14.67
N GLY A 202 12.29 17.58 -14.90
CA GLY A 202 11.52 18.76 -14.56
C GLY A 202 10.13 18.72 -15.19
N GLN A 203 9.46 19.85 -15.10
CA GLN A 203 8.08 20.00 -15.54
C GLN A 203 8.01 20.36 -17.03
N PHE A 204 8.26 19.37 -17.87
CA PHE A 204 8.46 19.51 -19.31
C PHE A 204 7.48 18.63 -20.08
N THR A 205 7.14 19.04 -21.30
CA THR A 205 6.76 18.07 -22.35
C THR A 205 7.98 17.25 -22.74
N THR A 206 7.79 16.11 -23.40
CA THR A 206 8.90 15.18 -23.66
C THR A 206 9.99 15.77 -24.55
N ALA A 207 9.61 16.62 -25.52
CA ALA A 207 10.52 17.29 -26.44
C ALA A 207 11.31 18.46 -25.83
N GLN A 208 10.85 19.00 -24.70
CA GLN A 208 11.45 20.18 -24.06
C GLN A 208 12.71 19.87 -23.26
N VAL A 209 12.90 18.63 -22.81
CA VAL A 209 14.05 18.23 -21.96
C VAL A 209 15.41 18.65 -22.54
N PRO A 210 15.76 18.33 -23.81
CA PRO A 210 17.03 18.75 -24.40
C PRO A 210 17.09 20.25 -24.75
N LEU A 211 15.93 20.90 -24.91
CA LEU A 211 15.86 22.34 -25.20
C LEU A 211 16.16 23.16 -23.94
N TYR A 212 15.60 22.72 -22.81
CA TYR A 212 15.79 23.37 -21.52
C TYR A 212 17.20 23.16 -20.98
N TYR A 213 17.70 21.91 -20.90
CA TYR A 213 19.03 21.63 -20.35
C TYR A 213 20.09 21.59 -21.45
N HIS A 214 20.82 22.69 -21.64
CA HIS A 214 21.84 22.78 -22.68
C HIS A 214 22.96 21.74 -22.54
N ASP A 215 23.28 21.30 -21.32
CA ASP A 215 24.23 20.21 -21.07
C ASP A 215 23.91 18.95 -21.88
N LEU A 216 22.63 18.62 -22.08
CA LEU A 216 22.17 17.42 -22.80
C LEU A 216 22.45 17.44 -24.31
N THR A 217 22.76 18.60 -24.88
CA THR A 217 23.09 18.77 -26.31
C THR A 217 24.58 18.90 -26.56
N ASN A 218 25.40 18.94 -25.50
CA ASN A 218 26.84 19.03 -25.61
C ASN A 218 27.44 17.66 -25.97
N GLU A 219 28.32 17.59 -26.97
CA GLU A 219 28.95 16.33 -27.40
C GLU A 219 29.79 15.65 -26.30
N LEU A 220 30.24 16.40 -25.29
CA LEU A 220 30.93 15.85 -24.12
C LEU A 220 29.99 15.18 -23.10
N MET A 221 28.67 15.32 -23.29
CA MET A 221 27.64 14.63 -22.53
C MET A 221 27.56 13.17 -22.98
N VAL A 222 28.53 12.37 -22.54
CA VAL A 222 28.66 10.96 -22.93
C VAL A 222 28.20 10.04 -21.81
N SER A 223 27.47 8.99 -22.17
CA SER A 223 27.03 7.93 -21.24
C SER A 223 26.98 6.59 -21.96
N ALA A 224 27.15 5.48 -21.23
CA ALA A 224 26.95 4.14 -21.78
C ALA A 224 25.50 3.65 -21.61
N LEU A 225 24.73 4.28 -20.72
CA LEU A 225 23.30 4.02 -20.52
C LEU A 225 22.52 5.33 -20.35
N ALA A 226 21.27 5.33 -20.74
CA ALA A 226 20.34 6.43 -20.52
C ALA A 226 18.94 5.89 -20.29
N VAL A 227 18.29 6.29 -19.21
CA VAL A 227 16.93 5.89 -18.84
C VAL A 227 16.03 7.12 -18.90
N VAL A 228 14.89 7.02 -19.59
CA VAL A 228 13.96 8.14 -19.80
C VAL A 228 12.56 7.81 -19.31
N HIS A 229 11.85 8.86 -18.92
CA HIS A 229 10.47 8.75 -18.48
C HIS A 229 9.65 9.98 -18.89
N SER A 230 8.42 9.74 -19.32
CA SER A 230 7.36 10.73 -19.55
C SER A 230 6.19 10.46 -18.63
N ARG A 231 5.76 11.45 -17.85
CA ARG A 231 4.67 11.35 -16.87
C ARG A 231 3.33 11.77 -17.49
N PHE A 232 2.26 11.06 -17.13
CA PHE A 232 0.87 11.51 -17.22
C PHE A 232 0.29 11.48 -15.81
N SER A 233 -0.25 12.60 -15.33
CA SER A 233 -0.88 12.72 -14.02
C SER A 233 -2.41 12.76 -14.13
N THR A 234 -3.10 12.36 -13.07
CA THR A 234 -4.55 12.56 -12.93
C THR A 234 -4.93 13.98 -12.48
N ASN A 235 -3.96 14.88 -12.27
CA ASN A 235 -4.19 16.27 -11.87
C ASN A 235 -3.74 17.25 -12.97
N THR A 236 -4.11 18.53 -12.79
CA THR A 236 -3.63 19.66 -13.61
C THR A 236 -2.66 20.57 -12.86
N PHE A 237 -2.15 20.10 -11.71
CA PHE A 237 -1.19 20.80 -10.85
C PHE A 237 0.17 20.13 -10.96
N PRO A 238 0.92 20.44 -12.02
CA PRO A 238 2.19 19.81 -12.28
C PRO A 238 3.26 20.19 -11.23
N SER A 239 4.20 19.29 -10.99
CA SER A 239 5.26 19.45 -9.96
C SER A 239 6.60 18.94 -10.47
N TRP A 240 7.61 19.82 -10.45
CA TRP A 240 8.99 19.52 -10.85
C TRP A 240 9.60 18.33 -10.10
N LYS A 241 9.30 18.21 -8.80
CA LYS A 241 9.81 17.14 -7.92
C LYS A 241 9.30 15.76 -8.34
N LEU A 242 8.04 15.69 -8.79
CA LEU A 242 7.33 14.44 -9.10
C LEU A 242 7.66 13.87 -10.49
N ALA A 243 8.30 14.66 -11.36
CA ALA A 243 8.85 14.13 -12.61
C ALA A 243 9.79 12.96 -12.33
N GLN A 244 9.82 11.96 -13.21
CA GLN A 244 10.81 10.87 -13.15
C GLN A 244 11.82 11.02 -14.29
N PRO A 245 12.97 10.30 -14.29
CA PRO A 245 13.39 9.20 -13.42
C PRO A 245 13.47 9.55 -11.93
N PHE A 246 13.46 8.54 -11.06
CA PHE A 246 13.96 8.66 -9.68
C PHE A 246 15.44 8.28 -9.62
N ARG A 247 15.95 7.74 -8.51
CA ARG A 247 17.41 7.53 -8.32
C ARG A 247 17.84 6.19 -8.88
N TYR A 248 17.02 5.16 -8.70
CA TYR A 248 17.26 3.82 -9.21
C TYR A 248 16.22 3.39 -10.24
N ILE A 249 15.01 3.99 -10.24
CA ILE A 249 13.90 3.51 -11.07
C ILE A 249 13.21 4.57 -11.93
N CYS A 250 12.57 4.09 -13.00
CA CYS A 250 11.44 4.72 -13.68
C CYS A 250 10.27 3.76 -13.65
N HIS A 251 9.11 4.22 -13.19
CA HIS A 251 7.94 3.40 -13.00
C HIS A 251 6.80 3.87 -13.92
N ASN A 252 6.34 2.96 -14.78
CA ASN A 252 5.09 3.08 -15.52
C ASN A 252 4.05 2.17 -14.89
N GLY A 253 3.13 2.74 -14.15
CA GLY A 253 2.20 1.95 -13.36
C GLY A 253 1.71 2.66 -12.12
N GLU A 254 1.09 1.89 -11.23
CA GLU A 254 0.56 2.35 -9.96
C GLU A 254 0.77 1.26 -8.90
N ILE A 255 1.27 1.63 -7.71
CA ILE A 255 1.33 0.71 -6.57
C ILE A 255 0.04 0.82 -5.77
N ASN A 256 -0.86 -0.15 -5.94
CA ASN A 256 -2.21 -0.13 -5.35
C ASN A 256 -2.22 -0.52 -3.86
N THR A 257 -1.10 -0.98 -3.32
CA THR A 257 -0.91 -1.33 -1.90
C THR A 257 -0.09 -0.31 -1.13
N ILE A 258 0.22 0.85 -1.73
CA ILE A 258 1.24 1.79 -1.24
C ILE A 258 1.05 2.20 0.22
N ARG A 259 -0.19 2.42 0.67
CA ARG A 259 -0.46 2.82 2.05
C ARG A 259 -0.06 1.75 3.06
N GLY A 260 -0.35 0.48 2.75
CA GLY A 260 0.08 -0.65 3.55
C GLY A 260 1.61 -0.75 3.58
N ASN A 261 2.24 -0.60 2.41
CA ASN A 261 3.70 -0.65 2.29
C ASN A 261 4.41 0.44 3.12
N ILE A 262 3.90 1.68 3.09
CA ILE A 262 4.44 2.79 3.91
C ILE A 262 4.28 2.48 5.40
N ASN A 263 3.11 2.00 5.81
CA ASN A 263 2.85 1.65 7.22
C ASN A 263 3.77 0.53 7.70
N TRP A 264 4.01 -0.49 6.89
CA TRP A 264 4.92 -1.59 7.23
C TRP A 264 6.39 -1.16 7.23
N MET A 265 6.82 -0.30 6.31
CA MET A 265 8.16 0.28 6.36
C MET A 265 8.37 1.09 7.63
N ARG A 266 7.42 1.95 8.02
CA ARG A 266 7.47 2.68 9.30
C ARG A 266 7.53 1.74 10.50
N ALA A 267 6.71 0.70 10.52
CA ALA A 267 6.72 -0.29 11.60
C ALA A 267 8.04 -1.06 11.74
N ARG A 268 8.87 -1.09 10.67
CA ARG A 268 10.18 -1.74 10.66
C ARG A 268 11.32 -0.81 11.07
N GLU A 269 11.13 0.51 11.09
CA GLU A 269 12.23 1.48 11.27
C GLU A 269 13.03 1.24 12.55
N SER A 270 12.35 0.92 13.65
CA SER A 270 12.98 0.60 14.94
C SER A 270 13.86 -0.66 14.90
N LEU A 271 13.54 -1.61 14.01
CA LEU A 271 14.24 -2.88 13.86
C LEU A 271 15.44 -2.81 12.91
N LEU A 272 15.60 -1.70 12.17
CA LEU A 272 16.65 -1.57 11.17
C LEU A 272 18.04 -1.58 11.80
N ALA A 273 18.90 -2.46 11.31
CA ALA A 273 20.30 -2.54 11.69
C ALA A 273 21.12 -3.21 10.58
N CYS A 274 22.27 -2.68 10.23
CA CYS A 274 23.21 -3.37 9.35
C CYS A 274 24.63 -2.86 9.59
N THR A 275 25.60 -3.48 8.92
CA THR A 275 26.99 -3.02 8.94
C THR A 275 27.25 -1.85 8.00
N ALA A 276 26.37 -1.64 7.01
CA ALA A 276 26.53 -0.61 5.98
C ALA A 276 26.20 0.81 6.47
N PHE A 277 25.34 0.92 7.49
CA PHE A 277 24.92 2.19 8.10
C PHE A 277 25.11 2.13 9.61
N SER A 278 25.65 3.20 10.21
CA SER A 278 25.64 3.35 11.66
C SER A 278 24.23 3.63 12.19
N ARG A 279 24.01 3.44 13.50
CA ARG A 279 22.71 3.77 14.12
C ARG A 279 22.36 5.24 13.93
N GLU A 280 23.35 6.12 14.10
CA GLU A 280 23.20 7.57 13.90
C GLU A 280 22.83 7.92 12.46
N GLU A 281 23.39 7.20 11.47
CA GLU A 281 23.04 7.39 10.07
C GLU A 281 21.62 6.94 9.76
N LEU A 282 21.17 5.82 10.34
CA LEU A 282 19.78 5.36 10.22
C LEU A 282 18.81 6.39 10.81
N GLU A 283 19.11 6.93 12.00
CA GLU A 283 18.31 8.00 12.61
C GLU A 283 18.30 9.30 11.78
N MET A 284 19.37 9.55 11.00
CA MET A 284 19.43 10.69 10.09
C MET A 284 18.51 10.54 8.86
N ILE A 285 18.22 9.32 8.43
CA ILE A 285 17.41 9.06 7.23
C ILE A 285 15.93 8.77 7.51
N PHE A 286 15.54 8.51 8.76
CA PHE A 286 14.12 8.27 9.10
C PHE A 286 13.24 9.53 8.95
N PRO A 287 11.95 9.40 8.60
CA PRO A 287 11.32 8.20 8.07
C PRO A 287 11.83 7.88 6.65
N ILE A 288 11.93 6.59 6.31
CA ILE A 288 12.41 6.14 4.99
C ILE A 288 11.41 6.47 3.89
N CYS A 289 10.12 6.26 4.17
CA CYS A 289 9.02 6.57 3.26
C CYS A 289 8.33 7.88 3.66
N ASP A 290 7.84 8.61 2.66
CA ASP A 290 7.16 9.90 2.82
C ASP A 290 5.72 9.79 2.33
N GLU A 291 4.75 9.96 3.23
CA GLU A 291 3.31 9.91 2.91
C GLU A 291 2.87 10.96 1.88
N LEU A 292 3.65 12.04 1.73
CA LEU A 292 3.37 13.10 0.75
C LEU A 292 4.05 12.84 -0.60
N ALA A 293 4.92 11.83 -0.69
CA ALA A 293 5.56 11.46 -1.95
C ALA A 293 4.65 10.52 -2.76
N SER A 294 4.86 10.47 -4.07
CA SER A 294 4.14 9.53 -4.93
C SER A 294 4.48 8.08 -4.58
N ASP A 295 3.63 7.16 -5.02
CA ASP A 295 3.84 5.71 -4.91
C ASP A 295 5.22 5.27 -5.43
N SER A 296 5.58 5.77 -6.60
CA SER A 296 6.81 5.48 -7.33
C SER A 296 8.03 6.04 -6.61
N ALA A 297 7.90 7.21 -5.99
CA ALA A 297 8.97 7.79 -5.18
C ALA A 297 9.21 6.98 -3.91
N ASN A 298 8.14 6.53 -3.24
CA ASN A 298 8.23 5.68 -2.07
C ASN A 298 8.86 4.33 -2.38
N LEU A 299 8.51 3.74 -3.54
CA LEU A 299 9.16 2.52 -4.02
C LEU A 299 10.66 2.74 -4.27
N ASP A 300 11.05 3.83 -4.94
CA ASP A 300 12.46 4.19 -5.15
C ASP A 300 13.23 4.37 -3.83
N MET A 301 12.62 5.01 -2.83
CA MET A 301 13.22 5.21 -1.50
C MET A 301 13.47 3.87 -0.78
N ALA A 302 12.51 2.94 -0.83
CA ALA A 302 12.70 1.61 -0.29
C ALA A 302 13.79 0.84 -1.05
N ILE A 303 13.79 0.90 -2.39
CA ILE A 303 14.81 0.25 -3.24
C ILE A 303 16.21 0.78 -2.91
N GLU A 304 16.37 2.10 -2.89
CA GLU A 304 17.66 2.74 -2.66
C GLU A 304 18.26 2.34 -1.31
N MET A 305 17.44 2.31 -0.26
CA MET A 305 17.88 1.86 1.06
C MET A 305 18.36 0.40 1.05
N LEU A 306 17.60 -0.48 0.41
CA LEU A 306 17.88 -1.93 0.36
C LEU A 306 19.09 -2.27 -0.51
N VAL A 307 19.31 -1.50 -1.58
CA VAL A 307 20.51 -1.63 -2.43
C VAL A 307 21.73 -1.16 -1.66
N LEU A 308 21.66 0.04 -1.08
CA LEU A 308 22.77 0.64 -0.34
C LEU A 308 23.10 -0.14 0.95
N SER A 309 22.18 -0.96 1.47
CA SER A 309 22.47 -1.89 2.57
C SER A 309 23.24 -3.15 2.15
N GLY A 310 23.50 -3.36 0.85
CA GLY A 310 24.39 -4.40 0.34
C GLY A 310 23.76 -5.48 -0.56
N ARG A 311 22.50 -5.32 -0.99
CA ARG A 311 21.87 -6.24 -1.96
C ARG A 311 22.03 -5.71 -3.39
N SER A 312 22.14 -6.62 -4.36
CA SER A 312 22.10 -6.23 -5.77
C SER A 312 20.70 -5.70 -6.13
N LEU A 313 20.63 -4.77 -7.08
CA LEU A 313 19.37 -4.18 -7.53
C LEU A 313 18.37 -5.24 -8.04
N PRO A 314 18.76 -6.27 -8.84
CA PRO A 314 17.86 -7.37 -9.19
C PRO A 314 17.30 -8.15 -8.00
N HIS A 315 18.11 -8.37 -6.96
CA HIS A 315 17.66 -9.04 -5.73
C HIS A 315 16.59 -8.21 -5.03
N VAL A 316 16.82 -6.89 -4.87
CA VAL A 316 15.83 -5.98 -4.28
C VAL A 316 14.52 -5.97 -5.08
N MET A 317 14.60 -5.99 -6.40
CA MET A 317 13.41 -6.09 -7.26
C MET A 317 12.65 -7.40 -7.05
N MET A 318 13.34 -8.54 -6.94
CA MET A 318 12.70 -9.83 -6.65
C MET A 318 12.04 -9.88 -5.27
N MET A 319 12.53 -9.09 -4.31
CA MET A 319 11.97 -9.01 -2.96
C MET A 319 10.71 -8.12 -2.92
N LEU A 320 10.73 -6.95 -3.56
CA LEU A 320 9.61 -6.00 -3.54
C LEU A 320 8.51 -6.35 -4.55
N ILE A 321 8.88 -6.92 -5.70
CA ILE A 321 7.97 -7.26 -6.80
C ILE A 321 8.16 -8.74 -7.16
N PRO A 322 7.76 -9.66 -6.26
CA PRO A 322 8.02 -11.07 -6.44
C PRO A 322 7.13 -11.74 -7.50
N GLU A 323 7.75 -12.72 -8.14
CA GLU A 323 7.18 -13.96 -8.69
C GLU A 323 5.80 -14.33 -8.13
N ALA A 324 4.80 -14.66 -8.95
CA ALA A 324 3.73 -15.53 -8.47
C ALA A 324 4.32 -16.95 -8.29
N TRP A 325 4.56 -17.36 -7.05
CA TRP A 325 5.32 -18.58 -6.74
C TRP A 325 4.47 -19.66 -6.06
N GLN A 326 3.45 -19.27 -5.30
CA GLN A 326 2.68 -20.13 -4.40
C GLN A 326 2.01 -21.29 -5.14
N ASN A 327 1.36 -20.99 -6.26
CA ASN A 327 0.61 -21.96 -7.06
C ASN A 327 1.38 -22.43 -8.31
N HIS A 328 2.69 -22.17 -8.38
CA HIS A 328 3.52 -22.48 -9.55
C HIS A 328 4.15 -23.87 -9.45
N SER A 329 3.41 -24.89 -9.91
CA SER A 329 3.80 -26.31 -9.76
C SER A 329 5.16 -26.67 -10.37
N THR A 330 5.56 -26.03 -11.47
CA THR A 330 6.82 -26.32 -12.18
C THR A 330 8.02 -25.47 -11.73
N MET A 331 7.88 -24.63 -10.70
CA MET A 331 8.99 -23.81 -10.19
C MET A 331 9.99 -24.68 -9.42
N SER A 332 11.29 -24.41 -9.57
CA SER A 332 12.33 -25.13 -8.83
C SER A 332 12.22 -24.89 -7.32
N GLU A 333 12.57 -25.89 -6.51
CA GLU A 333 12.51 -25.81 -5.05
C GLU A 333 13.42 -24.70 -4.49
N THR A 334 14.59 -24.47 -5.09
CA THR A 334 15.48 -23.36 -4.73
C THR A 334 14.81 -22.00 -4.89
N LYS A 335 14.11 -21.80 -6.01
CA LYS A 335 13.42 -20.54 -6.31
C LYS A 335 12.17 -20.36 -5.45
N LYS A 336 11.40 -21.44 -5.21
CA LYS A 336 10.29 -21.42 -4.25
C LYS A 336 10.76 -21.07 -2.84
N GLY A 337 11.84 -21.71 -2.37
CA GLY A 337 12.42 -21.44 -1.05
C GLY A 337 12.87 -19.99 -0.88
N PHE A 338 13.42 -19.38 -1.93
CA PHE A 338 13.75 -17.94 -1.92
C PHE A 338 12.49 -17.06 -1.74
N TYR A 339 11.44 -17.28 -2.54
CA TYR A 339 10.26 -16.43 -2.44
C TYR A 339 9.45 -16.67 -1.17
N GLU A 340 9.38 -17.91 -0.69
CA GLU A 340 8.76 -18.23 0.58
C GLU A 340 9.49 -17.54 1.74
N PHE A 341 10.83 -17.57 1.74
CA PHE A 341 11.64 -16.82 2.70
C PHE A 341 11.30 -15.33 2.67
N TYR A 342 11.33 -14.71 1.49
CA TYR A 342 11.11 -13.27 1.38
C TYR A 342 9.66 -12.85 1.63
N SER A 343 8.68 -13.73 1.40
CA SER A 343 7.28 -13.47 1.77
C SER A 343 7.06 -13.35 3.28
N ALA A 344 7.93 -13.95 4.09
CA ALA A 344 7.94 -13.79 5.54
C ALA A 344 8.69 -12.52 6.00
N VAL A 345 9.48 -11.88 5.12
CA VAL A 345 10.30 -10.69 5.42
C VAL A 345 9.63 -9.40 4.93
N MET A 346 9.12 -9.40 3.70
CA MET A 346 8.62 -8.24 2.99
C MET A 346 7.31 -8.59 2.26
N GLU A 347 6.29 -7.77 2.46
CA GLU A 347 5.07 -7.85 1.68
C GLU A 347 5.30 -7.28 0.26
N PRO A 348 4.67 -7.85 -0.78
CA PRO A 348 4.76 -7.31 -2.12
C PRO A 348 4.29 -5.85 -2.21
N TRP A 349 4.98 -5.06 -3.03
CA TRP A 349 4.52 -3.75 -3.50
C TRP A 349 3.75 -4.00 -4.80
N ASP A 350 2.44 -4.25 -4.65
CA ASP A 350 1.59 -4.76 -5.72
C ASP A 350 0.96 -3.64 -6.56
N GLY A 351 0.46 -4.02 -7.72
CA GLY A 351 -0.17 -3.13 -8.70
C GLY A 351 0.49 -3.23 -10.08
N PRO A 352 -0.13 -2.63 -11.12
CA PRO A 352 0.44 -2.61 -12.46
C PRO A 352 1.80 -1.92 -12.42
N ALA A 353 2.85 -2.59 -12.87
CA ALA A 353 4.18 -2.00 -12.87
C ALA A 353 4.98 -2.49 -14.07
N SER A 354 5.51 -1.55 -14.85
CA SER A 354 6.68 -1.75 -15.67
C SER A 354 7.75 -0.83 -15.12
N ILE A 355 8.88 -1.40 -14.71
CA ILE A 355 9.95 -0.64 -14.06
C ILE A 355 11.22 -0.82 -14.84
N CYS A 356 11.78 0.29 -15.33
CA CYS A 356 13.17 0.36 -15.76
C CYS A 356 14.02 0.73 -14.55
N PHE A 357 15.16 0.08 -14.37
CA PHE A 357 16.02 0.32 -13.22
C PHE A 357 17.50 0.31 -13.57
N THR A 358 18.31 1.04 -12.82
CA THR A 358 19.76 1.09 -12.98
C THR A 358 20.45 1.56 -11.71
N ASP A 359 21.67 1.07 -11.47
CA ASP A 359 22.59 1.56 -10.44
C ASP A 359 23.79 2.34 -11.03
N GLY A 360 23.72 2.64 -12.33
CA GLY A 360 24.80 3.24 -13.12
C GLY A 360 25.78 2.25 -13.76
N VAL A 361 25.72 0.97 -13.38
CA VAL A 361 26.54 -0.12 -13.94
C VAL A 361 25.68 -1.11 -14.70
N LEU A 362 24.63 -1.62 -14.05
CA LEU A 362 23.61 -2.45 -14.69
C LEU A 362 22.40 -1.60 -15.09
N VAL A 363 21.70 -2.04 -16.13
CA VAL A 363 20.39 -1.51 -16.50
C VAL A 363 19.46 -2.68 -16.78
N GLY A 364 18.21 -2.56 -16.33
CA GLY A 364 17.25 -3.62 -16.49
C GLY A 364 15.83 -3.13 -16.51
N ALA A 365 14.93 -4.09 -16.72
CA ALA A 365 13.51 -3.86 -16.55
C ALA A 365 12.80 -5.11 -16.02
N THR A 366 11.78 -4.88 -15.20
CA THR A 366 10.89 -5.91 -14.66
C THR A 366 9.44 -5.50 -14.83
N LEU A 367 8.57 -6.50 -14.84
CA LEU A 367 7.12 -6.29 -14.77
C LEU A 367 6.60 -6.71 -13.40
N ASP A 368 5.41 -6.24 -13.08
CA ASP A 368 4.59 -6.80 -12.01
C ASP A 368 4.27 -8.29 -12.27
N ARG A 369 3.80 -8.96 -11.23
CA ARG A 369 3.47 -10.40 -11.27
C ARG A 369 2.43 -10.77 -12.32
N ASN A 370 1.59 -9.83 -12.75
CA ASN A 370 0.51 -10.04 -13.71
C ASN A 370 0.90 -9.54 -15.12
N GLY A 371 1.99 -8.77 -15.22
CA GLY A 371 2.47 -8.17 -16.47
C GLY A 371 1.46 -7.22 -17.09
N LEU A 372 0.88 -6.33 -16.28
CA LEU A 372 -0.21 -5.44 -16.67
C LEU A 372 0.25 -4.26 -17.54
N ARG A 373 1.56 -4.07 -17.70
CA ARG A 373 2.17 -2.98 -18.48
C ARG A 373 3.07 -3.52 -19.59
N PRO A 374 3.10 -2.87 -20.77
CA PRO A 374 3.88 -3.36 -21.90
C PRO A 374 5.37 -3.01 -21.73
N SER A 375 6.22 -3.88 -22.26
CA SER A 375 7.68 -3.66 -22.30
C SER A 375 8.29 -4.48 -23.42
N ARG A 376 8.95 -3.82 -24.37
CA ARG A 376 9.61 -4.43 -25.52
C ARG A 376 11.06 -4.03 -25.58
N TYR A 377 11.89 -4.93 -26.10
CA TYR A 377 13.31 -4.66 -26.28
C TYR A 377 13.80 -5.11 -27.66
N CYS A 378 14.83 -4.43 -28.15
CA CYS A 378 15.54 -4.69 -29.39
C CYS A 378 17.04 -4.64 -29.08
N VAL A 379 17.77 -5.64 -29.58
CA VAL A 379 19.24 -5.68 -29.50
C VAL A 379 19.80 -5.62 -30.90
N THR A 380 20.77 -4.74 -31.13
CA THR A 380 21.41 -4.54 -32.43
C THR A 380 22.75 -5.28 -32.54
N SER A 381 23.30 -5.37 -33.76
CA SER A 381 24.61 -5.97 -34.06
C SER A 381 25.78 -5.20 -33.44
N ASP A 382 25.64 -3.90 -33.21
CA ASP A 382 26.63 -3.03 -32.56
C ASP A 382 26.48 -2.97 -31.02
N ASP A 383 25.87 -4.01 -30.44
CA ASP A 383 25.73 -4.21 -28.99
C ASP A 383 24.88 -3.11 -28.29
N ILE A 384 23.98 -2.43 -29.01
CA ILE A 384 23.01 -1.50 -28.39
C ILE A 384 21.75 -2.25 -27.97
N VAL A 385 21.32 -2.01 -26.75
CA VAL A 385 20.02 -2.43 -26.22
C VAL A 385 19.10 -1.22 -26.19
N ILE A 386 17.93 -1.38 -26.79
CA ILE A 386 16.84 -0.42 -26.74
C ILE A 386 15.66 -1.12 -26.09
N MET A 387 15.18 -0.60 -24.96
CA MET A 387 13.99 -1.10 -24.28
C MET A 387 13.03 0.06 -24.07
N ALA A 388 11.73 -0.17 -24.32
CA ALA A 388 10.71 0.82 -24.04
C ALA A 388 9.33 0.19 -23.84
N SER A 389 8.38 1.02 -23.40
CA SER A 389 6.96 0.67 -23.31
C SER A 389 6.36 0.33 -24.68
N GLU A 390 6.94 0.86 -25.77
CA GLU A 390 6.52 0.62 -27.16
C GLU A 390 7.68 0.22 -28.06
N SER A 391 7.36 -0.43 -29.18
CA SER A 391 8.29 -0.63 -30.29
C SER A 391 8.18 0.54 -31.27
N GLY A 392 9.29 0.94 -31.90
CA GLY A 392 9.31 2.05 -32.88
C GLY A 392 9.72 3.41 -32.30
N VAL A 393 10.16 3.43 -31.04
CA VAL A 393 10.65 4.64 -30.36
C VAL A 393 12.02 5.12 -30.86
N ILE A 394 12.75 4.27 -31.58
CA ILE A 394 14.01 4.59 -32.27
C ILE A 394 13.97 3.87 -33.61
N ASP A 395 14.40 4.55 -34.67
CA ASP A 395 14.57 3.93 -35.98
C ASP A 395 15.83 3.07 -35.98
N VAL A 396 15.64 1.77 -36.18
CA VAL A 396 16.71 0.79 -36.25
C VAL A 396 16.61 0.10 -37.60
N ASP A 397 17.70 0.11 -38.37
CA ASP A 397 17.78 -0.63 -39.62
C ASP A 397 17.49 -2.12 -39.34
N PRO A 398 16.48 -2.74 -39.99
CA PRO A 398 16.20 -4.16 -39.84
C PRO A 398 17.42 -5.07 -40.04
N ALA A 399 18.40 -4.67 -40.86
CA ALA A 399 19.64 -5.42 -41.07
C ALA A 399 20.55 -5.44 -39.83
N GLU A 400 20.48 -4.42 -38.98
CA GLU A 400 21.25 -4.31 -37.75
C GLU A 400 20.54 -4.97 -36.55
N VAL A 401 19.32 -5.47 -36.71
CA VAL A 401 18.58 -6.10 -35.61
C VAL A 401 19.08 -7.53 -35.37
N LYS A 402 19.70 -7.76 -34.22
CA LYS A 402 20.12 -9.09 -33.77
C LYS A 402 18.93 -9.91 -33.26
N PHE A 403 18.10 -9.32 -32.39
CA PHE A 403 16.82 -9.91 -31.96
C PHE A 403 15.88 -8.89 -31.32
N ARG A 404 14.59 -9.23 -31.27
CA ARG A 404 13.53 -8.47 -30.59
C ARG A 404 12.76 -9.36 -29.64
N GLY A 405 12.28 -8.80 -28.53
CA GLY A 405 11.49 -9.53 -27.56
C GLY A 405 10.58 -8.62 -26.74
N ARG A 406 9.90 -9.24 -25.78
CA ARG A 406 9.04 -8.58 -24.79
C ARG A 406 9.30 -9.16 -23.40
N LEU A 407 9.15 -8.34 -22.37
CA LEU A 407 9.09 -8.85 -21.01
C LEU A 407 7.82 -9.68 -20.82
N GLN A 408 7.93 -10.69 -19.97
CA GLN A 408 6.83 -11.59 -19.58
C GLN A 408 6.59 -11.43 -18.07
N PRO A 409 5.35 -11.66 -17.58
CA PRO A 409 5.07 -11.63 -16.15
C PRO A 409 6.09 -12.46 -15.36
N GLY A 410 6.62 -11.86 -14.30
CA GLY A 410 7.66 -12.44 -13.46
C GLY A 410 9.09 -12.47 -14.04
N LYS A 411 9.30 -12.34 -15.35
CA LYS A 411 10.67 -12.33 -15.90
C LYS A 411 11.31 -10.96 -15.78
N MET A 412 12.62 -10.96 -15.58
CA MET A 412 13.46 -9.77 -15.51
C MET A 412 14.43 -9.73 -16.69
N PHE A 413 14.61 -8.54 -17.26
CA PHE A 413 15.67 -8.27 -18.23
C PHE A 413 16.78 -7.50 -17.53
N VAL A 414 18.01 -8.00 -17.57
CA VAL A 414 19.18 -7.32 -16.99
C VAL A 414 20.34 -7.33 -17.98
N ALA A 415 20.85 -6.14 -18.27
CA ALA A 415 22.09 -5.93 -18.99
C ALA A 415 23.16 -5.41 -18.02
N ASP A 416 24.25 -6.15 -17.93
CA ASP A 416 25.42 -5.79 -17.12
C ASP A 416 26.51 -5.28 -18.06
N LEU A 417 26.83 -3.99 -17.94
CA LEU A 417 27.76 -3.30 -18.83
C LEU A 417 29.22 -3.60 -18.48
N GLU A 418 29.51 -4.03 -17.24
CA GLU A 418 30.83 -4.50 -16.86
C GLU A 418 31.10 -5.90 -17.40
N GLN A 419 30.11 -6.80 -17.34
CA GLN A 419 30.21 -8.13 -17.95
C GLN A 419 30.06 -8.11 -19.48
N GLY A 420 29.58 -7.02 -20.07
CA GLY A 420 29.50 -6.90 -21.52
C GLY A 420 28.31 -7.64 -22.15
N ARG A 421 27.27 -8.00 -21.39
CA ARG A 421 26.23 -8.94 -21.83
C ARG A 421 24.87 -8.76 -21.15
N ILE A 422 23.85 -9.36 -21.75
CA ILE A 422 22.54 -9.56 -21.11
C ILE A 422 22.61 -10.85 -20.30
N ILE A 423 22.24 -10.78 -19.02
CA ILE A 423 22.16 -11.93 -18.12
C ILE A 423 20.79 -12.59 -18.33
N ALA A 424 20.79 -13.91 -18.55
CA ALA A 424 19.53 -14.64 -18.73
C ALA A 424 18.72 -14.66 -17.41
N ASP A 425 17.38 -14.60 -17.51
CA ASP A 425 16.50 -14.59 -16.34
C ASP A 425 16.73 -15.79 -15.41
N GLU A 426 16.90 -16.99 -15.98
CA GLU A 426 17.15 -18.22 -15.23
C GLU A 426 18.51 -18.20 -14.54
N GLU A 427 19.55 -17.72 -15.22
CA GLU A 427 20.90 -17.57 -14.65
C GLU A 427 20.87 -16.58 -13.47
N LEU A 428 20.35 -15.37 -13.71
CA LEU A 428 20.22 -14.31 -12.72
C LEU A 428 19.50 -14.77 -11.46
N LYS A 429 18.34 -15.42 -11.64
CA LYS A 429 17.53 -15.87 -10.50
C LYS A 429 18.15 -17.06 -9.80
N ASN A 430 18.79 -17.98 -10.51
CA ASN A 430 19.49 -19.09 -9.87
C ASN A 430 20.64 -18.57 -9.00
N ASP A 431 21.41 -17.58 -9.46
CA ASP A 431 22.49 -16.97 -8.68
C ASP A 431 21.96 -16.31 -7.40
N ILE A 432 20.86 -15.55 -7.51
CA ILE A 432 20.24 -14.87 -6.35
C ILE A 432 19.60 -15.88 -5.38
N CYS A 433 18.83 -16.83 -5.89
CA CYS A 433 18.12 -17.82 -5.09
C CYS A 433 19.05 -18.86 -4.44
N SER A 434 20.27 -19.04 -4.96
CA SER A 434 21.27 -19.96 -4.39
C SER A 434 22.29 -19.29 -3.47
N ARG A 435 22.26 -17.96 -3.32
CA ARG A 435 23.18 -17.20 -2.45
C ARG A 435 23.16 -17.66 -0.99
N GLN A 436 22.00 -18.10 -0.51
CA GLN A 436 21.81 -18.63 0.84
C GLN A 436 20.97 -19.91 0.77
N PRO A 437 21.07 -20.81 1.78
CA PRO A 437 20.28 -22.03 1.83
C PRO A 437 18.86 -21.73 2.35
N TYR A 438 18.10 -20.91 1.62
CA TYR A 438 16.78 -20.42 2.05
C TYR A 438 15.80 -21.55 2.37
N LYS A 439 15.78 -22.62 1.55
CA LYS A 439 14.93 -23.78 1.79
C LYS A 439 15.30 -24.49 3.09
N ASP A 440 16.59 -24.70 3.36
CA ASP A 440 17.04 -25.30 4.62
C ASP A 440 16.70 -24.42 5.83
N TRP A 441 16.75 -23.09 5.67
CA TRP A 441 16.34 -22.16 6.73
C TRP A 441 14.85 -22.27 7.03
N LEU A 442 14.01 -22.34 5.99
CA LEU A 442 12.57 -22.57 6.14
C LEU A 442 12.29 -23.90 6.83
N ASP A 443 12.84 -25.00 6.32
CA ASP A 443 12.58 -26.35 6.85
C ASP A 443 12.99 -26.52 8.32
N LYS A 444 13.97 -25.74 8.79
CA LYS A 444 14.47 -25.81 10.17
C LYS A 444 13.79 -24.83 11.13
N ASN A 445 13.14 -23.77 10.65
CA ASN A 445 12.71 -22.65 11.50
C ASN A 445 11.26 -22.20 11.28
N MET A 446 10.69 -22.38 10.09
CA MET A 446 9.29 -22.06 9.81
C MET A 446 8.41 -23.13 10.45
N VAL A 447 7.40 -22.68 11.18
CA VAL A 447 6.39 -23.57 11.76
C VAL A 447 5.10 -23.37 10.98
N TYR A 448 4.42 -24.45 10.57
CA TYR A 448 3.09 -24.34 9.99
C TYR A 448 2.06 -24.53 11.10
N LEU A 449 0.97 -23.76 11.05
CA LEU A 449 -0.10 -23.86 12.06
C LEU A 449 -0.67 -25.28 12.20
N GLU A 450 -0.71 -26.01 11.09
CA GLU A 450 -1.20 -27.39 11.01
C GLU A 450 -0.29 -28.36 11.79
N ASP A 451 0.99 -28.03 11.93
CA ASP A 451 2.02 -28.85 12.62
C ASP A 451 2.10 -28.57 14.13
N LEU A 452 1.43 -27.53 14.63
CA LEU A 452 1.37 -27.27 16.07
C LEU A 452 0.57 -28.37 16.78
N GLU A 453 0.98 -28.67 18.02
CA GLU A 453 0.33 -29.68 18.86
C GLU A 453 -1.16 -29.39 19.02
N GLU A 454 -1.96 -30.46 19.01
CA GLU A 454 -3.40 -30.33 19.21
C GLU A 454 -3.70 -29.79 20.61
N PRO A 455 -4.68 -28.88 20.74
CA PRO A 455 -4.99 -28.28 22.01
C PRO A 455 -5.56 -29.34 22.96
N THR A 456 -5.15 -29.29 24.22
CA THR A 456 -5.69 -30.17 25.26
C THR A 456 -7.10 -29.75 25.70
N GLU A 457 -7.45 -28.49 25.46
CA GLU A 457 -8.75 -27.91 25.75
C GLU A 457 -9.46 -27.51 24.45
N GLU A 458 -10.65 -28.07 24.21
CA GLU A 458 -11.53 -27.63 23.14
C GLU A 458 -12.69 -26.80 23.70
N HIS A 459 -13.02 -25.71 23.01
CA HIS A 459 -14.22 -24.96 23.31
C HIS A 459 -15.47 -25.72 22.88
N LEU A 460 -16.20 -26.24 23.87
CA LEU A 460 -17.48 -26.92 23.67
C LEU A 460 -18.56 -25.97 23.15
N GLN A 461 -19.37 -26.48 22.22
CA GLN A 461 -20.56 -25.81 21.71
C GLN A 461 -21.45 -25.32 22.88
N PRO A 462 -21.79 -24.03 22.95
CA PRO A 462 -22.63 -23.52 24.03
C PRO A 462 -24.05 -24.08 23.92
N LYS A 463 -24.73 -24.20 25.08
CA LYS A 463 -26.17 -24.47 25.10
C LYS A 463 -26.92 -23.39 24.32
N GLN A 464 -27.98 -23.77 23.61
CA GLN A 464 -28.79 -22.88 22.77
C GLN A 464 -29.22 -21.58 23.47
N ALA A 465 -29.63 -21.65 24.75
CA ALA A 465 -30.02 -20.45 25.51
C ALA A 465 -28.87 -19.44 25.73
N ARG A 466 -27.62 -19.91 25.82
CA ARG A 466 -26.43 -19.04 25.92
C ARG A 466 -26.03 -18.50 24.55
N LEU A 467 -26.08 -19.35 23.52
CA LEU A 467 -25.83 -18.95 22.12
C LEU A 467 -26.77 -17.82 21.69
N PHE A 468 -28.07 -18.01 21.93
CA PHE A 468 -29.11 -17.04 21.60
C PHE A 468 -28.88 -15.67 22.26
N LYS A 469 -28.49 -15.64 23.55
CA LYS A 469 -28.15 -14.38 24.24
C LYS A 469 -26.94 -13.68 23.60
N ARG A 470 -25.92 -14.45 23.21
CA ARG A 470 -24.74 -13.90 22.52
C ARG A 470 -25.10 -13.36 21.14
N GLN A 471 -25.86 -14.12 20.36
CA GLN A 471 -26.39 -13.68 19.06
C GLN A 471 -27.14 -12.34 19.19
N GLN A 472 -28.04 -12.21 20.19
CA GLN A 472 -28.72 -10.94 20.45
C GLN A 472 -27.76 -9.81 20.84
N ALA A 473 -26.79 -10.08 21.73
CA ALA A 473 -25.85 -9.08 22.21
C ALA A 473 -24.91 -8.55 21.10
N PHE A 474 -24.54 -9.40 20.15
CA PHE A 474 -23.78 -9.05 18.94
C PHE A 474 -24.67 -8.58 17.77
N GLY A 475 -25.99 -8.52 17.97
CA GLY A 475 -26.94 -8.03 16.97
C GLY A 475 -27.06 -8.93 15.73
N TYR A 476 -27.02 -10.25 15.88
CA TYR A 476 -27.43 -11.18 14.83
C TYR A 476 -28.93 -11.10 14.61
N SER A 477 -29.34 -11.08 13.35
CA SER A 477 -30.73 -11.14 12.92
C SER A 477 -31.08 -12.51 12.32
N TYR A 478 -32.38 -12.77 12.23
CA TYR A 478 -32.90 -13.93 11.53
C TYR A 478 -32.55 -13.90 10.03
N GLU A 479 -32.59 -12.72 9.39
CA GLU A 479 -32.24 -12.54 7.98
C GLU A 479 -30.77 -12.92 7.73
N GLU A 480 -29.82 -12.42 8.53
CA GLU A 480 -28.40 -12.75 8.38
C GLU A 480 -28.14 -14.26 8.54
N LEU A 481 -28.77 -14.91 9.53
CA LEU A 481 -28.57 -16.35 9.73
C LEU A 481 -29.06 -17.17 8.52
N ASN A 482 -30.25 -16.86 8.00
CA ASN A 482 -30.88 -17.69 6.96
C ASN A 482 -30.48 -17.32 5.54
N GLU A 483 -30.33 -16.04 5.23
CA GLU A 483 -30.03 -15.56 3.88
C GLU A 483 -28.52 -15.43 3.62
N ILE A 484 -27.71 -15.32 4.68
CA ILE A 484 -26.26 -15.14 4.54
C ILE A 484 -25.49 -16.36 5.03
N LEU A 485 -25.53 -16.65 6.34
CA LEU A 485 -24.70 -17.72 6.93
C LEU A 485 -25.12 -19.10 6.43
N ALA A 486 -26.42 -19.39 6.35
CA ALA A 486 -26.90 -20.69 5.87
C ALA A 486 -26.45 -20.98 4.43
N ILE A 487 -26.47 -19.97 3.54
CA ILE A 487 -26.04 -20.12 2.15
C ILE A 487 -24.53 -20.35 2.09
N MET A 488 -23.73 -19.57 2.83
CA MET A 488 -22.28 -19.77 2.90
C MET A 488 -21.93 -21.17 3.43
N GLY A 489 -22.62 -21.64 4.48
CA GLY A 489 -22.42 -22.96 5.07
C GLY A 489 -22.90 -24.13 4.18
N LYS A 490 -23.93 -23.93 3.35
CA LYS A 490 -24.46 -24.96 2.42
C LYS A 490 -23.67 -25.04 1.12
N ASP A 491 -23.38 -23.90 0.52
CA ASP A 491 -22.92 -23.82 -0.88
C ASP A 491 -21.44 -23.47 -1.00
N GLY A 492 -20.80 -23.04 0.08
CA GLY A 492 -19.40 -22.61 0.07
C GLY A 492 -19.17 -21.33 -0.75
N LYS A 493 -20.21 -20.52 -0.93
CA LYS A 493 -20.23 -19.29 -1.72
C LYS A 493 -20.98 -18.20 -0.98
N GLU A 494 -20.57 -16.95 -1.22
CA GLU A 494 -21.36 -15.80 -0.77
C GLU A 494 -22.74 -15.81 -1.48
N PRO A 495 -23.82 -15.43 -0.78
CA PRO A 495 -25.14 -15.31 -1.39
C PRO A 495 -25.16 -14.26 -2.50
N LEU A 496 -25.92 -14.52 -3.55
CA LEU A 496 -26.16 -13.57 -4.63
C LEU A 496 -27.49 -12.85 -4.39
N GLY A 497 -27.44 -11.52 -4.39
CA GLY A 497 -28.62 -10.64 -4.35
C GLY A 497 -28.88 -9.95 -5.69
N SER A 498 -29.93 -9.13 -5.73
CA SER A 498 -30.26 -8.26 -6.88
C SER A 498 -30.89 -6.95 -6.40
N MET A 499 -31.12 -6.01 -7.32
CA MET A 499 -31.52 -4.62 -7.03
C MET A 499 -30.41 -3.80 -6.35
N GLY A 500 -30.63 -2.49 -6.21
CA GLY A 500 -29.69 -1.58 -5.54
C GLY A 500 -29.96 -1.51 -4.03
N ALA A 501 -28.93 -1.16 -3.25
CA ALA A 501 -29.09 -0.85 -1.84
C ALA A 501 -29.87 0.46 -1.66
N ASP A 502 -31.09 0.35 -1.14
CA ASP A 502 -32.03 1.46 -0.98
C ASP A 502 -32.42 1.70 0.49
N ASN A 503 -31.75 1.01 1.40
CA ASN A 503 -31.72 1.31 2.83
C ASN A 503 -30.84 2.55 3.14
N PRO A 504 -31.06 3.24 4.28
CA PRO A 504 -30.22 4.36 4.69
C PRO A 504 -28.74 3.97 4.80
N ILE A 505 -27.85 4.91 4.50
CA ILE A 505 -26.44 4.76 4.90
C ILE A 505 -26.34 4.65 6.43
N ALA A 506 -25.35 3.91 6.94
CA ALA A 506 -25.26 3.52 8.35
C ALA A 506 -25.49 4.68 9.35
N VAL A 507 -24.85 5.83 9.12
CA VAL A 507 -24.96 7.03 9.97
C VAL A 507 -26.36 7.65 10.02
N LEU A 508 -27.24 7.32 9.07
CA LEU A 508 -28.63 7.80 9.01
C LEU A 508 -29.66 6.71 9.35
N SER A 509 -29.20 5.51 9.74
CA SER A 509 -30.08 4.44 10.21
C SER A 509 -30.64 4.80 11.60
N ASP A 510 -31.89 4.40 11.86
CA ASP A 510 -32.50 4.48 13.20
C ASP A 510 -32.11 3.27 14.08
N ARG A 511 -31.41 2.29 13.50
CA ARG A 511 -31.01 1.03 14.13
C ARG A 511 -29.52 1.01 14.43
N PRO A 512 -29.09 0.34 15.52
CA PRO A 512 -27.66 0.22 15.82
C PRO A 512 -26.95 -0.59 14.74
N GLN A 513 -26.01 0.04 14.05
CA GLN A 513 -25.31 -0.59 12.93
C GLN A 513 -24.10 -1.42 13.39
N GLN A 514 -23.62 -2.30 12.53
CA GLN A 514 -22.29 -2.88 12.69
C GLN A 514 -21.23 -1.87 12.25
N LEU A 515 -20.11 -1.80 12.97
CA LEU A 515 -19.10 -0.78 12.70
C LEU A 515 -18.53 -0.87 11.28
N SER A 516 -18.42 -2.08 10.71
CA SER A 516 -18.02 -2.32 9.32
C SER A 516 -18.88 -1.58 8.30
N HIS A 517 -20.17 -1.36 8.56
CA HIS A 517 -21.08 -0.70 7.61
C HIS A 517 -20.72 0.76 7.31
N TYR A 518 -19.96 1.40 8.21
CA TYR A 518 -19.41 2.74 8.03
C TYR A 518 -18.20 2.77 7.07
N PHE A 519 -17.65 1.61 6.70
CA PHE A 519 -16.47 1.48 5.85
C PHE A 519 -16.89 0.99 4.45
N LYS A 520 -16.65 1.80 3.42
CA LYS A 520 -16.96 1.45 2.04
C LYS A 520 -15.69 0.99 1.33
N GLN A 521 -15.75 -0.20 0.75
CA GLN A 521 -14.61 -0.76 -0.01
C GLN A 521 -14.25 0.18 -1.15
N LEU A 522 -12.96 0.54 -1.23
CA LEU A 522 -12.43 1.20 -2.41
C LEU A 522 -12.29 0.16 -3.53
N PHE A 523 -12.33 0.62 -4.78
CA PHE A 523 -12.12 -0.22 -5.94
C PHE A 523 -11.43 0.58 -7.05
N ALA A 524 -10.67 -0.13 -7.87
CA ALA A 524 -9.89 0.42 -8.95
C ALA A 524 -10.80 0.88 -10.10
N GLN A 525 -10.53 2.06 -10.64
CA GLN A 525 -11.20 2.59 -11.83
C GLN A 525 -10.20 3.40 -12.65
N VAL A 526 -10.02 3.04 -13.92
CA VAL A 526 -9.15 3.72 -14.90
C VAL A 526 -7.65 3.61 -14.59
N THR A 527 -7.19 4.03 -13.40
CA THR A 527 -5.77 4.16 -13.04
C THR A 527 -5.04 2.81 -13.01
N ASN A 528 -5.71 1.80 -12.45
CA ASN A 528 -5.31 0.40 -12.46
C ASN A 528 -6.51 -0.54 -12.77
N PRO A 529 -6.28 -1.73 -13.35
CA PRO A 529 -7.32 -2.71 -13.59
C PRO A 529 -7.57 -3.61 -12.36
N PRO A 530 -8.81 -4.05 -12.11
CA PRO A 530 -9.08 -5.14 -11.20
C PRO A 530 -8.60 -6.48 -11.77
N ILE A 531 -8.45 -7.48 -10.91
CA ILE A 531 -8.05 -8.86 -11.24
C ILE A 531 -9.29 -9.78 -11.27
N ASP A 532 -9.27 -10.85 -12.07
CA ASP A 532 -10.29 -11.90 -12.04
C ASP A 532 -9.95 -12.96 -10.97
N PRO A 533 -10.65 -12.97 -9.81
CA PRO A 533 -10.30 -13.85 -8.69
C PRO A 533 -10.63 -15.33 -8.94
N ILE A 534 -11.29 -15.64 -10.06
CA ILE A 534 -11.67 -16.99 -10.46
C ILE A 534 -10.70 -17.51 -11.52
N ARG A 535 -10.53 -16.76 -12.62
CA ARG A 535 -9.71 -17.18 -13.78
C ARG A 535 -8.22 -16.99 -13.54
N GLU A 536 -7.86 -15.98 -12.75
CA GLU A 536 -6.48 -15.64 -12.42
C GLU A 536 -6.17 -16.00 -10.97
N LYS A 537 -6.87 -16.97 -10.37
CA LYS A 537 -6.64 -17.38 -8.97
C LYS A 537 -5.18 -17.81 -8.68
N VAL A 538 -4.45 -18.28 -9.70
CA VAL A 538 -3.06 -18.76 -9.57
C VAL A 538 -2.09 -17.68 -9.05
N ILE A 539 -2.34 -16.40 -9.34
CA ILE A 539 -1.51 -15.26 -8.90
C ILE A 539 -1.92 -14.74 -7.52
N MET A 540 -3.05 -15.20 -6.96
CA MET A 540 -3.59 -14.71 -5.71
C MET A 540 -3.27 -15.62 -4.53
N ASP A 541 -3.15 -15.03 -3.34
CA ASP A 541 -2.79 -15.75 -2.12
C ASP A 541 -3.41 -15.12 -0.86
N LEU A 542 -3.88 -15.98 0.05
CA LEU A 542 -4.46 -15.60 1.35
C LEU A 542 -3.58 -15.99 2.54
N ARG A 543 -2.38 -16.53 2.29
CA ARG A 543 -1.43 -16.84 3.34
C ARG A 543 -1.05 -15.60 4.13
N THR A 544 -0.84 -15.80 5.42
CA THR A 544 -0.31 -14.81 6.35
C THR A 544 0.70 -15.48 7.29
N TYR A 545 1.40 -14.66 8.07
CA TYR A 545 2.43 -15.10 9.01
C TYR A 545 2.24 -14.39 10.35
N VAL A 546 2.49 -15.11 11.44
CA VAL A 546 2.50 -14.54 12.79
C VAL A 546 3.83 -14.82 13.52
N GLY A 547 4.19 -13.99 14.49
CA GLY A 547 5.42 -14.12 15.29
C GLY A 547 6.37 -12.92 15.19
N GLY A 548 5.94 -11.80 14.61
CA GLY A 548 6.73 -10.58 14.49
C GLY A 548 7.72 -10.60 13.33
N PHE A 549 8.22 -9.42 12.98
CA PHE A 549 9.21 -9.21 11.92
C PHE A 549 10.63 -9.19 12.49
N LYS A 550 11.59 -9.41 11.59
CA LYS A 550 13.01 -9.16 11.82
C LYS A 550 13.50 -8.08 10.87
N ASN A 551 14.74 -7.68 11.07
CA ASN A 551 15.40 -6.61 10.32
C ASN A 551 15.45 -6.88 8.81
N VAL A 552 14.79 -6.06 8.00
CA VAL A 552 14.75 -6.21 6.54
C VAL A 552 16.13 -6.00 5.87
N LEU A 553 17.09 -5.32 6.50
CA LEU A 553 18.38 -5.01 5.88
C LEU A 553 19.37 -6.18 5.85
N THR A 554 19.12 -7.25 6.59
CA THR A 554 19.98 -8.43 6.63
C THR A 554 19.20 -9.71 6.29
N GLU A 555 19.90 -10.82 6.14
CA GLU A 555 19.33 -12.14 5.88
C GLU A 555 19.91 -13.14 6.89
N SER A 556 19.04 -13.92 7.54
CA SER A 556 19.44 -14.95 8.51
C SER A 556 18.33 -15.99 8.68
N PRO A 557 18.63 -17.19 9.20
CA PRO A 557 17.61 -18.20 9.49
C PRO A 557 16.53 -17.73 10.48
N GLU A 558 16.83 -16.71 11.29
CA GLU A 558 15.89 -16.19 12.29
C GLU A 558 14.68 -15.48 11.67
N HIS A 559 14.81 -15.01 10.43
CA HIS A 559 13.70 -14.42 9.67
C HIS A 559 12.60 -15.44 9.37
N CYS A 560 12.95 -16.73 9.31
CA CYS A 560 12.00 -17.82 9.12
C CYS A 560 11.30 -18.25 10.40
N ARG A 561 11.69 -17.75 11.59
CA ARG A 561 11.04 -18.11 12.85
C ARG A 561 9.70 -17.40 12.95
N ARG A 562 8.74 -17.84 12.14
CA ARG A 562 7.34 -17.40 12.10
C ARG A 562 6.43 -18.63 12.05
N ILE A 563 5.16 -18.41 12.37
CA ILE A 563 4.10 -19.39 12.15
C ILE A 563 3.37 -19.03 10.86
N ALA A 564 3.44 -19.89 9.86
CA ALA A 564 2.71 -19.76 8.61
C ALA A 564 1.26 -20.19 8.78
N ILE A 565 0.34 -19.34 8.34
CA ILE A 565 -1.10 -19.57 8.37
C ILE A 565 -1.60 -19.52 6.91
N SER A 566 -2.20 -20.61 6.44
CA SER A 566 -2.60 -20.79 5.04
C SER A 566 -3.74 -19.85 4.60
N GLN A 567 -4.59 -19.44 5.53
CA GLN A 567 -5.75 -18.58 5.31
C GLN A 567 -6.08 -17.76 6.57
N PRO A 568 -6.69 -16.57 6.45
CA PRO A 568 -6.95 -15.71 7.60
C PRO A 568 -8.08 -16.19 8.52
N VAL A 569 -8.92 -17.12 8.07
CA VAL A 569 -10.06 -17.62 8.87
C VAL A 569 -9.62 -18.84 9.66
N LEU A 570 -9.53 -18.68 10.98
CA LEU A 570 -9.12 -19.73 11.90
C LEU A 570 -10.33 -20.43 12.48
N THR A 571 -10.36 -21.76 12.43
CA THR A 571 -11.25 -22.60 13.24
C THR A 571 -10.96 -22.43 14.73
N ASN A 572 -11.89 -22.89 15.59
CA ASN A 572 -11.67 -22.85 17.04
C ASN A 572 -10.43 -23.68 17.45
N GLY A 573 -10.25 -24.87 16.86
CA GLY A 573 -9.10 -25.71 17.13
C GLY A 573 -7.78 -25.04 16.74
N GLU A 574 -7.71 -24.46 15.53
CA GLU A 574 -6.55 -23.69 15.06
C GLU A 574 -6.22 -22.49 15.96
N LEU A 575 -7.24 -21.77 16.43
CA LEU A 575 -7.03 -20.67 17.36
C LEU A 575 -6.43 -21.16 18.69
N GLU A 576 -6.93 -22.27 19.24
CA GLU A 576 -6.40 -22.82 20.49
C GLU A 576 -4.97 -23.33 20.33
N ARG A 577 -4.60 -23.90 19.18
CA ARG A 577 -3.20 -24.22 18.85
C ARG A 577 -2.30 -22.98 18.92
N LEU A 578 -2.77 -21.83 18.42
CA LEU A 578 -2.03 -20.56 18.55
C LEU A 578 -2.05 -20.01 19.97
N ARG A 579 -3.17 -20.12 20.68
CA ARG A 579 -3.32 -19.62 22.06
C ARG A 579 -2.34 -20.30 23.02
N TYR A 580 -2.18 -21.61 22.87
CA TYR A 580 -1.30 -22.45 23.67
C TYR A 580 0.02 -22.79 22.97
N ALA A 581 0.40 -22.04 21.94
CA ALA A 581 1.71 -22.17 21.33
C ALA A 581 2.78 -21.83 22.37
N ASP A 582 3.29 -22.85 23.07
CA ASP A 582 4.47 -22.77 23.95
C ASP A 582 5.69 -23.30 23.18
N HIS A 583 5.90 -22.70 22.02
CA HIS A 583 7.07 -22.98 21.20
C HIS A 583 8.18 -22.01 21.61
N LYS A 584 9.44 -22.44 21.62
CA LYS A 584 10.62 -21.70 22.11
C LYS A 584 10.77 -20.23 21.63
N HIS A 585 10.04 -19.83 20.60
CA HIS A 585 10.09 -18.52 19.95
C HIS A 585 8.74 -17.81 19.81
N PHE A 586 7.63 -18.47 20.14
CA PHE A 586 6.28 -17.91 19.98
C PHE A 586 5.57 -17.97 21.32
N GLN A 587 5.07 -16.83 21.75
CA GLN A 587 4.24 -16.74 22.94
C GLN A 587 3.03 -15.86 22.61
N THR A 588 1.86 -16.36 22.97
CA THR A 588 0.59 -15.69 22.72
C THR A 588 0.04 -15.09 24.01
N LYS A 589 -0.31 -13.80 23.96
CA LYS A 589 -1.04 -13.12 25.03
C LYS A 589 -2.48 -12.90 24.63
N THR A 590 -3.42 -13.47 25.38
CA THR A 590 -4.85 -13.13 25.22
C THR A 590 -5.18 -11.85 26.00
N LEU A 591 -5.78 -10.87 25.32
CA LEU A 591 -6.28 -9.62 25.90
C LEU A 591 -7.78 -9.49 25.64
N GLU A 592 -8.54 -9.24 26.71
CA GLU A 592 -9.98 -9.05 26.60
C GLU A 592 -10.34 -7.67 26.03
N ILE A 593 -11.15 -7.66 24.97
CA ILE A 593 -11.64 -6.44 24.32
C ILE A 593 -13.05 -6.09 24.82
N LEU A 594 -13.18 -5.85 26.12
CA LEU A 594 -14.45 -5.57 26.80
C LEU A 594 -14.44 -4.21 27.50
N PHE A 595 -15.61 -3.55 27.58
CA PHE A 595 -15.82 -2.32 28.35
C PHE A 595 -17.06 -2.42 29.24
N ASN A 596 -17.07 -1.67 30.35
CA ASN A 596 -18.19 -1.68 31.28
C ASN A 596 -19.47 -1.13 30.62
N ALA A 597 -20.57 -1.88 30.76
CA ALA A 597 -21.85 -1.64 30.12
C ALA A 597 -22.77 -0.63 30.87
N ASP A 598 -22.27 0.08 31.87
CA ASP A 598 -23.03 1.03 32.70
C ASP A 598 -23.62 2.24 31.94
N GLY A 599 -23.21 2.48 30.69
CA GLY A 599 -23.70 3.57 29.85
C GLY A 599 -23.05 4.92 30.12
N SER A 600 -22.02 4.99 30.97
CA SER A 600 -21.29 6.22 31.24
C SER A 600 -20.39 6.61 30.06
N GLU A 601 -20.22 7.91 29.84
CA GLU A 601 -19.32 8.44 28.81
C GLU A 601 -17.83 8.08 29.07
N GLY A 602 -17.07 7.97 27.98
CA GLY A 602 -15.64 7.68 27.98
C GLY A 602 -15.27 6.26 28.39
N ARG A 603 -16.23 5.35 28.59
CA ARG A 603 -15.96 3.94 28.96
C ARG A 603 -15.22 3.20 27.86
N LEU A 604 -15.67 3.37 26.62
CA LEU A 604 -15.05 2.78 25.45
C LEU A 604 -13.63 3.29 25.27
N GLU A 605 -13.41 4.61 25.38
CA GLU A 605 -12.08 5.20 25.27
C GLU A 605 -11.11 4.67 26.33
N ARG A 606 -11.54 4.61 27.60
CA ARG A 606 -10.72 4.05 28.69
C ARG A 606 -10.35 2.60 28.43
N ALA A 607 -11.27 1.79 27.89
CA ALA A 607 -10.99 0.41 27.56
C ALA A 607 -9.99 0.29 26.41
N LEU A 608 -10.13 1.09 25.34
CA LEU A 608 -9.16 1.14 24.23
C LEU A 608 -7.76 1.53 24.72
N ASN A 609 -7.64 2.58 25.53
CA ASN A 609 -6.35 3.00 26.10
C ASN A 609 -5.72 1.89 26.97
N ARG A 610 -6.54 1.18 27.75
CA ARG A 610 -6.10 0.04 28.57
C ARG A 610 -5.54 -1.09 27.70
N ILE A 611 -6.24 -1.47 26.62
CA ILE A 611 -5.82 -2.58 25.75
C ILE A 611 -4.53 -2.20 25.01
N CYS A 612 -4.41 -0.96 24.51
CA CYS A 612 -3.18 -0.47 23.91
C CYS A 612 -2.00 -0.58 24.89
N ARG A 613 -2.17 -0.14 26.14
CA ARG A 613 -1.13 -0.24 27.17
C ARG A 613 -0.78 -1.69 27.50
N TYR A 614 -1.76 -2.55 27.74
CA TYR A 614 -1.50 -3.96 28.04
C TYR A 614 -0.86 -4.70 26.88
N THR A 615 -1.11 -4.26 25.65
CA THR A 615 -0.41 -4.77 24.48
C THR A 615 1.06 -4.37 24.55
N GLU A 616 1.38 -3.12 24.85
CA GLU A 616 2.78 -2.71 25.05
C GLU A 616 3.48 -3.48 26.17
N ASP A 617 2.82 -3.64 27.33
CA ASP A 617 3.35 -4.40 28.45
C ASP A 617 3.64 -5.86 28.02
N ALA A 618 2.73 -6.48 27.26
CA ALA A 618 2.95 -7.83 26.72
C ALA A 618 4.13 -7.91 25.73
N ILE A 619 4.36 -6.88 24.93
CA ILE A 619 5.54 -6.83 24.03
C ILE A 619 6.82 -6.80 24.85
N GLU A 620 6.85 -6.02 25.92
CA GLU A 620 7.99 -5.91 26.84
C GLU A 620 8.25 -7.22 27.59
N ASP A 621 7.19 -7.97 27.90
CA ASP A 621 7.26 -9.32 28.48
C ASP A 621 7.71 -10.40 27.46
N GLY A 622 7.86 -10.06 26.17
CA GLY A 622 8.37 -10.96 25.13
C GLY A 622 7.32 -11.70 24.31
N TYR A 623 6.04 -11.35 24.44
CA TYR A 623 4.98 -11.95 23.62
C TYR A 623 5.06 -11.44 22.17
N SER A 624 5.03 -12.38 21.21
CA SER A 624 5.10 -12.09 19.77
C SER A 624 3.75 -12.19 19.06
N ILE A 625 2.72 -12.70 19.74
CA ILE A 625 1.35 -12.82 19.22
C ILE A 625 0.37 -12.24 20.25
N ILE A 626 -0.47 -11.32 19.80
CA ILE A 626 -1.51 -10.69 20.62
C ILE A 626 -2.87 -11.18 20.13
N LEU A 627 -3.58 -11.91 20.98
CA LEU A 627 -4.92 -12.41 20.72
C LEU A 627 -5.95 -11.51 21.40
N LEU A 628 -6.67 -10.72 20.61
CA LEU A 628 -7.77 -9.87 21.06
C LEU A 628 -9.05 -10.71 21.12
N SER A 629 -9.70 -10.83 22.28
CA SER A 629 -10.89 -11.67 22.45
C SER A 629 -12.08 -10.97 23.11
N ASP A 630 -13.26 -11.09 22.52
CA ASP A 630 -14.53 -10.60 23.09
C ASP A 630 -15.37 -11.71 23.76
N ARG A 631 -14.87 -12.95 23.80
CA ARG A 631 -15.62 -14.14 24.27
C ARG A 631 -16.09 -14.02 25.73
N GLY A 632 -15.39 -13.22 26.53
CA GLY A 632 -15.65 -12.93 27.94
C GLY A 632 -16.85 -12.01 28.22
N MET A 633 -17.58 -11.54 27.18
CA MET A 633 -18.78 -10.71 27.35
C MET A 633 -19.80 -11.32 28.32
N ASP A 634 -20.33 -10.48 29.21
CA ASP A 634 -21.33 -10.83 30.23
C ASP A 634 -22.37 -9.71 30.43
N SER A 635 -23.12 -9.70 31.54
CA SER A 635 -24.15 -8.69 31.83
C SER A 635 -23.61 -7.28 32.11
N ASP A 636 -22.38 -7.18 32.60
CA ASP A 636 -21.73 -5.95 33.05
C ASP A 636 -20.66 -5.46 32.07
N HIS A 637 -20.22 -6.32 31.17
CA HIS A 637 -19.17 -6.06 30.19
C HIS A 637 -19.68 -6.26 28.76
N ALA A 638 -19.70 -5.18 27.99
CA ALA A 638 -20.04 -5.18 26.57
C ALA A 638 -18.76 -5.34 25.71
N PRO A 639 -18.86 -5.98 24.54
CA PRO A 639 -17.73 -6.20 23.65
C PRO A 639 -17.37 -4.89 22.94
N ILE A 640 -16.08 -4.56 22.87
CA ILE A 640 -15.59 -3.51 21.97
C ILE A 640 -15.72 -4.05 20.53
N PRO A 641 -16.26 -3.27 19.57
CA PRO A 641 -16.28 -3.69 18.17
C PRO A 641 -14.88 -4.13 17.72
N SER A 642 -14.76 -5.34 17.15
CA SER A 642 -13.46 -5.96 16.89
C SER A 642 -12.58 -5.09 15.98
N LEU A 643 -13.19 -4.52 14.93
CA LEU A 643 -12.56 -3.56 14.02
C LEU A 643 -11.94 -2.35 14.75
N LEU A 644 -12.64 -1.81 15.75
CA LEU A 644 -12.14 -0.66 16.52
C LEU A 644 -10.98 -1.07 17.44
N ALA A 645 -11.08 -2.23 18.09
CA ALA A 645 -10.02 -2.74 18.95
C ALA A 645 -8.74 -3.03 18.13
N THR A 646 -8.88 -3.71 16.99
CA THR A 646 -7.77 -3.99 16.07
C THR A 646 -7.13 -2.72 15.54
N GLY A 647 -7.92 -1.78 15.01
CA GLY A 647 -7.40 -0.50 14.51
C GLY A 647 -6.70 0.31 15.60
N ALA A 648 -7.27 0.36 16.80
CA ALA A 648 -6.68 1.05 17.93
C ALA A 648 -5.30 0.49 18.30
N VAL A 649 -5.19 -0.82 18.46
CA VAL A 649 -3.93 -1.49 18.82
C VAL A 649 -2.92 -1.35 17.67
N HIS A 650 -3.33 -1.63 16.43
CA HIS A 650 -2.45 -1.55 15.26
C HIS A 650 -1.82 -0.15 15.09
N HIS A 651 -2.62 0.90 15.08
CA HIS A 651 -2.12 2.27 14.90
C HIS A 651 -1.37 2.78 16.13
N HIS A 652 -1.75 2.36 17.33
CA HIS A 652 -0.98 2.66 18.54
C HIS A 652 0.42 2.09 18.46
N LEU A 653 0.54 0.79 18.14
CA LEU A 653 1.82 0.10 18.01
C LEU A 653 2.70 0.67 16.89
N ILE A 654 2.13 1.20 15.81
CA ILE A 654 2.90 1.91 14.77
C ILE A 654 3.50 3.20 15.36
N ARG A 655 2.71 3.99 16.08
CA ARG A 655 3.16 5.27 16.68
C ARG A 655 4.25 5.10 17.74
N VAL A 656 4.22 4.00 18.49
CA VAL A 656 5.25 3.67 19.47
C VAL A 656 6.34 2.74 18.91
N GLU A 657 6.36 2.54 17.59
CA GLU A 657 7.38 1.76 16.85
C GLU A 657 7.55 0.30 17.30
N LYS A 658 6.48 -0.29 17.87
CA LYS A 658 6.43 -1.67 18.36
C LYS A 658 5.63 -2.61 17.44
N ARG A 659 4.91 -2.11 16.41
CA ARG A 659 4.06 -2.96 15.54
C ARG A 659 4.84 -4.02 14.79
N GLY A 660 6.12 -3.79 14.49
CA GLY A 660 7.00 -4.77 13.86
C GLY A 660 7.32 -5.98 14.76
N MET A 661 7.07 -5.91 16.07
CA MET A 661 7.48 -6.96 17.02
C MET A 661 6.40 -8.02 17.25
N VAL A 662 5.14 -7.74 16.90
CA VAL A 662 4.01 -8.63 17.18
C VAL A 662 3.04 -8.73 16.03
N ASP A 663 2.26 -9.79 16.01
CA ASP A 663 1.10 -9.95 15.14
C ASP A 663 -0.21 -10.00 15.94
N ILE A 664 -1.30 -9.50 15.34
CA ILE A 664 -2.60 -9.37 16.00
C ILE A 664 -3.54 -10.44 15.44
N VAL A 665 -4.04 -11.32 16.30
CA VAL A 665 -5.09 -12.29 16.00
C VAL A 665 -6.36 -11.88 16.73
N VAL A 666 -7.52 -12.07 16.10
CA VAL A 666 -8.80 -11.60 16.65
C VAL A 666 -9.77 -12.76 16.82
N GLU A 667 -10.21 -13.01 18.04
CA GLU A 667 -11.31 -13.91 18.38
C GLU A 667 -12.56 -13.07 18.66
N THR A 668 -13.59 -13.21 17.83
CA THR A 668 -14.72 -12.27 17.91
C THR A 668 -16.07 -12.85 17.52
N GLY A 669 -17.11 -12.31 18.16
CA GLY A 669 -18.51 -12.60 17.86
C GLY A 669 -19.16 -11.64 16.86
N ASP A 670 -18.55 -10.51 16.48
CA ASP A 670 -19.19 -9.57 15.53
C ASP A 670 -18.81 -9.83 14.06
N VAL A 671 -17.71 -10.54 13.77
CA VAL A 671 -17.29 -10.88 12.40
C VAL A 671 -18.01 -12.13 11.91
N ARG A 672 -18.77 -11.97 10.81
CA ARG A 672 -19.63 -13.04 10.26
C ARG A 672 -19.85 -12.99 8.74
N GLU A 673 -19.44 -11.91 8.07
CA GLU A 673 -19.58 -11.75 6.63
C GLU A 673 -18.24 -11.34 6.01
N VAL A 674 -18.09 -11.59 4.70
CA VAL A 674 -16.87 -11.31 3.94
C VAL A 674 -16.34 -9.89 4.19
N HIS A 675 -17.24 -8.90 4.18
CA HIS A 675 -16.85 -7.50 4.40
C HIS A 675 -16.29 -7.26 5.80
N HIS A 676 -16.80 -7.96 6.82
CA HIS A 676 -16.33 -7.84 8.21
C HIS A 676 -14.88 -8.32 8.32
N PHE A 677 -14.57 -9.49 7.75
CA PHE A 677 -13.19 -9.98 7.66
C PHE A 677 -12.30 -8.98 6.93
N ALA A 678 -12.74 -8.49 5.76
CA ALA A 678 -11.95 -7.56 4.95
C ALA A 678 -11.62 -6.26 5.71
N THR A 679 -12.54 -5.73 6.52
CA THR A 679 -12.26 -4.55 7.35
C THR A 679 -11.25 -4.86 8.45
N VAL A 680 -11.46 -5.91 9.24
CA VAL A 680 -10.57 -6.24 10.37
C VAL A 680 -9.14 -6.57 9.89
N LEU A 681 -9.00 -7.30 8.78
CA LEU A 681 -7.70 -7.56 8.13
C LEU A 681 -7.07 -6.28 7.57
N GLY A 682 -7.86 -5.44 6.89
CA GLY A 682 -7.40 -4.19 6.30
C GLY A 682 -6.90 -3.15 7.32
N TYR A 683 -7.29 -3.29 8.59
CA TYR A 683 -6.84 -2.45 9.71
C TYR A 683 -5.85 -3.15 10.66
N GLY A 684 -5.27 -4.29 10.25
CA GLY A 684 -4.01 -4.78 10.83
C GLY A 684 -4.05 -6.14 11.52
N ALA A 685 -5.20 -6.83 11.55
CA ALA A 685 -5.25 -8.22 12.00
C ALA A 685 -4.56 -9.14 10.99
N SER A 686 -3.82 -10.13 11.49
CA SER A 686 -3.20 -11.18 10.69
C SER A 686 -4.18 -12.33 10.44
N ALA A 687 -4.95 -12.72 11.45
CA ALA A 687 -5.95 -13.79 11.34
C ALA A 687 -7.15 -13.56 12.28
N ILE A 688 -8.28 -14.19 11.97
CA ILE A 688 -9.57 -13.98 12.64
C ILE A 688 -10.24 -15.33 12.90
N ASN A 689 -10.64 -15.56 14.15
CA ASN A 689 -11.54 -16.63 14.55
C ASN A 689 -12.97 -16.06 14.79
N PRO A 690 -13.93 -16.32 13.89
CA PRO A 690 -15.31 -15.85 13.98
C PRO A 690 -16.17 -16.80 14.83
N TYR A 691 -15.81 -17.02 16.10
CA TYR A 691 -16.37 -18.13 16.89
C TYR A 691 -17.90 -18.17 16.92
N LEU A 692 -18.56 -17.02 17.03
CA LEU A 692 -20.01 -16.97 17.16
C LEU A 692 -20.72 -17.33 15.85
N ALA A 693 -20.09 -17.06 14.70
CA ALA A 693 -20.58 -17.52 13.41
C ALA A 693 -20.49 -19.05 13.30
N PHE A 694 -19.38 -19.66 13.75
CA PHE A 694 -19.26 -21.12 13.81
C PHE A 694 -20.26 -21.75 14.78
N GLU A 695 -20.36 -21.22 16.01
CA GLU A 695 -21.33 -21.71 16.99
C GLU A 695 -22.77 -21.63 16.44
N SER A 696 -23.10 -20.58 15.69
CA SER A 696 -24.41 -20.43 15.03
C SER A 696 -24.62 -21.47 13.92
N LEU A 697 -23.62 -21.70 13.07
CA LEU A 697 -23.70 -22.69 11.98
C LEU A 697 -23.82 -24.12 12.49
N ILE A 698 -23.10 -24.46 13.57
CA ILE A 698 -23.21 -25.76 14.25
C ILE A 698 -24.64 -25.93 14.78
N ASP A 699 -25.18 -24.94 15.49
CA ASP A 699 -26.56 -25.01 16.01
C ASP A 699 -27.60 -25.15 14.89
N MET A 700 -27.43 -24.45 13.76
CA MET A 700 -28.31 -24.60 12.59
C MET A 700 -28.21 -26.00 11.96
N THR A 701 -27.03 -26.61 12.00
CA THR A 701 -26.80 -27.98 11.53
C THR A 701 -27.48 -28.99 12.44
N ASP A 702 -27.27 -28.89 13.76
CA ASP A 702 -27.84 -29.76 14.77
C ASP A 702 -29.38 -29.71 14.77
N ASN A 703 -29.94 -28.55 14.45
CA ASN A 703 -31.39 -28.36 14.30
C ASN A 703 -31.93 -28.74 12.90
N GLY A 704 -31.10 -29.27 12.00
CA GLY A 704 -31.51 -29.75 10.67
C GLY A 704 -31.84 -28.66 9.65
N LEU A 705 -31.55 -27.38 9.93
CA LEU A 705 -31.83 -26.25 9.02
C LEU A 705 -30.93 -26.25 7.79
N LEU A 706 -29.75 -26.90 7.89
CA LEU A 706 -28.77 -26.95 6.82
C LEU A 706 -28.85 -28.19 5.93
N GLY A 707 -29.81 -29.10 6.18
CA GLY A 707 -29.90 -30.39 5.50
C GLY A 707 -28.90 -31.41 6.05
N GLU A 708 -28.68 -32.51 5.31
CA GLU A 708 -27.75 -33.58 5.70
C GLU A 708 -26.29 -33.19 5.41
N ILE A 709 -25.74 -32.32 6.26
CA ILE A 709 -24.33 -31.91 6.21
C ILE A 709 -23.74 -31.96 7.62
N THR A 710 -22.48 -32.38 7.75
CA THR A 710 -21.78 -32.42 9.05
C THR A 710 -21.30 -31.02 9.46
N ALA A 711 -21.18 -30.78 10.76
CA ALA A 711 -20.67 -29.52 11.29
C ALA A 711 -19.29 -29.13 10.70
N GLU A 712 -18.38 -30.10 10.60
CA GLU A 712 -17.05 -29.93 9.97
C GLU A 712 -17.16 -29.44 8.52
N ASN A 713 -18.03 -30.06 7.72
CA ASN A 713 -18.23 -29.69 6.32
C ASN A 713 -18.89 -28.31 6.17
N VAL A 714 -19.82 -27.95 7.07
CA VAL A 714 -20.43 -26.62 7.09
C VAL A 714 -19.39 -25.54 7.38
N ILE A 715 -18.53 -25.77 8.36
CA ILE A 715 -17.44 -24.85 8.71
C ILE A 715 -16.46 -24.71 7.54
N ALA A 716 -16.04 -25.82 6.93
CA ALA A 716 -15.15 -25.80 5.78
C ALA A 716 -15.73 -25.02 4.59
N LYS A 717 -17.04 -25.20 4.31
CA LYS A 717 -17.74 -24.45 3.27
C LYS A 717 -17.86 -22.96 3.60
N TYR A 718 -18.21 -22.61 4.84
CA TYR A 718 -18.25 -21.21 5.25
C TYR A 718 -16.89 -20.54 5.08
N ILE A 719 -15.81 -21.18 5.54
CA ILE A 719 -14.43 -20.72 5.33
C ILE A 719 -14.13 -20.53 3.84
N GLN A 720 -14.48 -21.51 3.01
CA GLN A 720 -14.32 -21.43 1.55
C GLN A 720 -15.07 -20.22 0.96
N ALA A 721 -16.30 -19.96 1.42
CA ALA A 721 -17.10 -18.81 0.99
C ALA A 721 -16.41 -17.49 1.35
N ILE A 722 -15.92 -17.37 2.59
CA ILE A 722 -15.20 -16.18 3.07
C ILE A 722 -13.91 -15.98 2.28
N ASN A 723 -13.09 -17.02 2.08
CA ASN A 723 -11.85 -16.93 1.33
C ASN A 723 -12.07 -16.49 -0.12
N ASN A 724 -13.04 -17.08 -0.82
CA ASN A 724 -13.39 -16.66 -2.18
C ASN A 724 -13.92 -15.21 -2.20
N GLY A 725 -14.68 -14.82 -1.17
CA GLY A 725 -15.15 -13.45 -1.00
C GLY A 725 -14.01 -12.45 -0.74
N LEU A 726 -13.01 -12.82 0.06
CA LEU A 726 -11.83 -12.01 0.32
C LEU A 726 -11.01 -11.82 -0.95
N LEU A 727 -10.74 -12.90 -1.69
CA LEU A 727 -10.09 -12.81 -3.00
C LEU A 727 -10.83 -11.85 -3.93
N LYS A 728 -12.17 -11.91 -3.97
CA LYS A 728 -12.99 -10.95 -4.72
C LYS A 728 -12.81 -9.51 -4.24
N ILE A 729 -12.75 -9.25 -2.94
CA ILE A 729 -12.56 -7.88 -2.42
C ILE A 729 -11.16 -7.35 -2.79
N LEU A 730 -10.11 -8.15 -2.58
CA LEU A 730 -8.74 -7.80 -2.96
C LEU A 730 -8.65 -7.48 -4.47
N SER A 731 -9.28 -8.32 -5.30
CA SER A 731 -9.24 -8.19 -6.74
C SER A 731 -9.93 -6.92 -7.26
N LYS A 732 -10.90 -6.34 -6.54
CA LYS A 732 -11.53 -5.06 -6.91
C LYS A 732 -10.54 -3.91 -7.00
N MET A 733 -9.48 -3.94 -6.21
CA MET A 733 -8.38 -2.97 -6.26
C MET A 733 -7.18 -3.49 -7.07
N GLY A 734 -7.27 -4.70 -7.65
CA GLY A 734 -6.17 -5.36 -8.33
C GLY A 734 -5.07 -5.85 -7.39
N ILE A 735 -5.39 -6.12 -6.12
CA ILE A 735 -4.44 -6.65 -5.13
C ILE A 735 -4.46 -8.17 -5.20
N SER A 736 -3.28 -8.79 -5.20
CA SER A 736 -3.12 -10.23 -5.38
C SER A 736 -2.93 -10.98 -4.05
N THR A 737 -2.30 -10.36 -3.05
CA THR A 737 -1.95 -11.05 -1.80
C THR A 737 -2.57 -10.40 -0.57
N LEU A 738 -2.97 -11.23 0.40
CA LEU A 738 -3.45 -10.76 1.69
C LEU A 738 -2.36 -9.99 2.47
N ALA A 739 -1.09 -10.42 2.36
CA ALA A 739 0.03 -9.75 3.02
C ALA A 739 0.11 -8.26 2.66
N SER A 740 -0.08 -7.90 1.39
CA SER A 740 -0.10 -6.50 0.96
C SER A 740 -1.40 -5.77 1.30
N TYR A 741 -2.51 -6.50 1.44
CA TYR A 741 -3.81 -5.92 1.83
C TYR A 741 -3.88 -5.60 3.33
N GLN A 742 -3.19 -6.38 4.17
CA GLN A 742 -3.16 -6.21 5.61
C GLN A 742 -2.57 -4.84 5.99
N GLY A 743 -3.36 -4.03 6.71
CA GLY A 743 -2.96 -2.67 7.11
C GLY A 743 -2.98 -1.63 5.99
N ALA A 744 -3.41 -1.98 4.76
CA ALA A 744 -3.46 -1.06 3.63
C ALA A 744 -4.66 -0.10 3.65
N GLN A 745 -5.68 -0.38 4.47
CA GLN A 745 -6.86 0.48 4.65
C GLN A 745 -7.58 0.82 3.33
N ILE A 746 -7.94 -0.19 2.53
CA ILE A 746 -8.63 -0.03 1.23
C ILE A 746 -10.13 0.31 1.43
N PHE A 747 -10.40 1.34 2.23
CA PHE A 747 -11.73 1.75 2.65
C PHE A 747 -11.85 3.27 2.73
N GLU A 748 -13.05 3.77 2.42
CA GLU A 748 -13.49 5.10 2.83
C GLU A 748 -14.47 5.00 4.00
N ILE A 749 -14.28 5.85 5.00
CA ILE A 749 -15.16 5.93 6.16
C ILE A 749 -16.24 6.99 5.91
N LEU A 750 -17.49 6.62 6.14
CA LEU A 750 -18.65 7.48 5.98
C LEU A 750 -19.44 7.54 7.29
N GLY A 751 -19.44 8.68 7.96
CA GLY A 751 -20.26 8.94 9.14
C GLY A 751 -19.56 8.72 10.49
N ILE A 752 -18.23 8.70 10.53
CA ILE A 752 -17.43 8.70 11.77
C ILE A 752 -16.61 9.99 11.82
N ASN A 753 -16.55 10.63 12.99
CA ASN A 753 -15.88 11.91 13.15
C ASN A 753 -14.34 11.82 12.96
N LYS A 754 -13.72 12.96 12.68
CA LYS A 754 -12.27 13.03 12.42
C LYS A 754 -11.43 12.62 13.64
N GLU A 755 -11.90 12.86 14.85
CA GLU A 755 -11.17 12.54 16.08
C GLU A 755 -10.97 11.03 16.24
N VAL A 756 -12.04 10.24 16.06
CA VAL A 756 -11.98 8.77 16.09
C VAL A 756 -11.09 8.26 14.95
N VAL A 757 -11.33 8.73 13.72
CA VAL A 757 -10.57 8.28 12.54
C VAL A 757 -9.09 8.58 12.69
N SER A 758 -8.72 9.79 13.12
CA SER A 758 -7.31 10.19 13.24
C SER A 758 -6.57 9.36 14.30
N LYS A 759 -7.25 8.89 15.35
CA LYS A 759 -6.64 8.16 16.47
C LYS A 759 -6.58 6.65 16.24
N TYR A 760 -7.65 6.06 15.69
CA TYR A 760 -7.85 4.61 15.63
C TYR A 760 -7.85 4.03 14.20
N PHE A 761 -7.95 4.87 13.17
CA PHE A 761 -7.96 4.48 11.75
C PHE A 761 -7.09 5.46 10.94
N SER A 762 -5.92 5.81 11.48
CA SER A 762 -5.08 6.91 10.99
C SER A 762 -4.73 6.71 9.51
N GLY A 763 -4.98 7.73 8.68
CA GLY A 763 -4.77 7.67 7.23
C GLY A 763 -6.07 7.53 6.43
N SER A 764 -7.10 6.90 6.99
CA SER A 764 -8.38 6.70 6.30
C SER A 764 -9.13 8.00 6.03
N VAL A 765 -9.85 8.01 4.91
CA VAL A 765 -10.64 9.17 4.47
C VAL A 765 -11.97 9.17 5.22
N SER A 766 -12.35 10.32 5.79
CA SER A 766 -13.70 10.54 6.33
C SER A 766 -14.19 11.95 5.98
N ARG A 767 -14.90 12.04 4.84
CA ARG A 767 -15.39 13.32 4.29
C ARG A 767 -16.68 13.77 4.96
N ILE A 768 -17.53 12.81 5.28
CA ILE A 768 -18.78 13.04 6.00
C ILE A 768 -18.57 12.51 7.41
N GLN A 769 -18.42 13.44 8.34
CA GLN A 769 -18.23 13.14 9.76
C GLN A 769 -19.56 12.71 10.40
N GLY A 770 -19.49 12.13 11.60
CA GLY A 770 -20.67 11.69 12.33
C GLY A 770 -20.32 11.23 13.74
N LEU A 771 -20.45 9.93 14.00
CA LEU A 771 -20.30 9.34 15.33
C LEU A 771 -18.91 9.59 15.94
N GLY A 772 -18.89 9.91 17.22
CA GLY A 772 -17.73 9.79 18.10
C GLY A 772 -17.72 8.46 18.85
N LEU A 773 -16.76 8.27 19.76
CA LEU A 773 -16.63 7.04 20.53
C LEU A 773 -17.86 6.76 21.40
N ASP A 774 -18.44 7.77 22.05
CA ASP A 774 -19.59 7.55 22.93
C ASP A 774 -20.84 7.12 22.16
N GLN A 775 -21.04 7.63 20.94
CA GLN A 775 -22.13 7.15 20.07
C GLN A 775 -21.89 5.71 19.60
N ILE A 776 -20.65 5.35 19.26
CA ILE A 776 -20.30 3.95 18.93
C ILE A 776 -20.56 3.04 20.14
N ALA A 777 -20.19 3.49 21.35
CA ALA A 777 -20.46 2.76 22.58
C ALA A 777 -21.97 2.58 22.80
N GLN A 778 -22.78 3.62 22.55
CA GLN A 778 -24.24 3.54 22.65
C GLN A 778 -24.84 2.54 21.66
N GLU A 779 -24.39 2.49 20.40
CA GLU A 779 -24.86 1.48 19.43
C GLU A 779 -24.56 0.06 19.91
N THR A 780 -23.35 -0.16 20.41
CA THR A 780 -22.95 -1.45 20.99
C THR A 780 -23.80 -1.82 22.20
N LEU A 781 -24.02 -0.88 23.12
CA LEU A 781 -24.84 -1.12 24.30
C LEU A 781 -26.30 -1.43 23.95
N ARG A 782 -26.86 -0.77 22.93
CA ARG A 782 -28.23 -1.07 22.46
C ARG A 782 -28.37 -2.53 22.02
N LYS A 783 -27.36 -3.09 21.34
CA LYS A 783 -27.33 -4.51 20.95
C LYS A 783 -27.11 -5.41 22.18
N HIS A 784 -26.10 -5.09 22.98
CA HIS A 784 -25.78 -5.83 24.21
C HIS A 784 -26.97 -5.98 25.16
N ARG A 785 -27.75 -4.91 25.37
CA ARG A 785 -28.93 -4.92 26.24
C ARG A 785 -30.11 -5.76 25.73
N LYS A 786 -30.12 -6.17 24.45
CA LYS A 786 -31.08 -7.18 23.96
C LYS A 786 -30.77 -8.57 24.52
N GLY A 787 -29.48 -8.96 24.53
CA GLY A 787 -29.03 -10.24 25.08
C GLY A 787 -28.91 -10.25 26.61
N PHE A 788 -28.58 -9.10 27.20
CA PHE A 788 -28.44 -8.90 28.65
C PHE A 788 -29.32 -7.73 29.14
N PRO A 789 -30.64 -7.92 29.20
CA PRO A 789 -31.56 -6.87 29.61
C PRO A 789 -31.42 -6.58 31.11
N THR A 790 -31.44 -5.29 31.48
CA THR A 790 -31.34 -4.84 32.89
C THR A 790 -32.64 -5.01 33.68
N ARG A 791 -33.74 -5.27 32.98
CA ARG A 791 -35.07 -5.59 33.54
C ARG A 791 -35.59 -6.86 32.87
N GLY A 792 -36.47 -7.62 33.54
CA GLY A 792 -37.06 -8.83 32.94
C GLY A 792 -37.80 -8.54 31.63
N GLY A 793 -37.86 -9.54 30.72
CA GLY A 793 -38.60 -9.44 29.46
C GLY A 793 -37.76 -9.38 28.17
N GLY A 794 -36.64 -10.10 28.10
CA GLY A 794 -35.85 -10.22 26.87
C GLY A 794 -36.62 -10.84 25.70
N GLY A 795 -36.26 -10.46 24.46
CA GLY A 795 -36.86 -10.98 23.25
C GLY A 795 -36.70 -12.50 23.15
N LYS A 796 -37.75 -13.21 22.72
CA LYS A 796 -37.76 -14.68 22.57
C LYS A 796 -37.28 -15.17 21.20
N VAL A 797 -37.09 -14.24 20.27
CA VAL A 797 -36.62 -14.47 18.90
C VAL A 797 -35.58 -13.41 18.55
N LEU A 798 -34.75 -13.70 17.55
CA LEU A 798 -33.88 -12.69 16.94
C LEU A 798 -34.74 -11.68 16.16
N ASP A 799 -34.20 -10.49 15.95
CA ASP A 799 -34.87 -9.50 15.11
C ASP A 799 -35.01 -10.04 13.68
N SER A 800 -36.10 -9.67 13.01
CA SER A 800 -36.40 -10.13 11.64
C SER A 800 -35.34 -9.72 10.61
N GLY A 801 -34.51 -8.71 10.93
CA GLY A 801 -33.55 -8.09 10.00
C GLY A 801 -34.22 -6.98 9.21
N GLY A 802 -34.03 -7.00 7.90
CA GLY A 802 -34.57 -6.06 6.93
C GLY A 802 -33.50 -5.18 6.29
N ASP A 803 -32.24 -5.59 6.27
CA ASP A 803 -31.15 -4.85 5.63
C ASP A 803 -31.03 -5.21 4.14
N TYR A 804 -31.32 -6.46 3.78
CA TYR A 804 -31.25 -6.95 2.40
C TYR A 804 -32.59 -6.93 1.69
N SER A 805 -33.69 -7.17 2.42
CA SER A 805 -35.05 -7.15 1.89
C SER A 805 -35.99 -6.36 2.80
N TRP A 806 -36.89 -5.57 2.20
CA TRP A 806 -37.87 -4.82 2.98
C TRP A 806 -38.73 -5.72 3.87
N ARG A 807 -38.82 -5.36 5.15
CA ARG A 807 -39.74 -5.94 6.14
C ARG A 807 -40.53 -4.83 6.81
N SER A 808 -41.76 -5.11 7.23
CA SER A 808 -42.62 -4.13 7.90
C SER A 808 -42.08 -3.65 9.24
N ASP A 809 -41.32 -4.50 9.92
CA ASP A 809 -40.66 -4.25 11.21
C ASP A 809 -39.12 -4.17 11.07
N GLY A 810 -38.62 -4.04 9.83
CA GLY A 810 -37.20 -4.06 9.50
C GLY A 810 -36.55 -2.67 9.40
N GLU A 811 -35.39 -2.63 8.74
CA GLU A 811 -34.81 -1.35 8.32
C GLU A 811 -35.69 -0.72 7.24
N ARG A 812 -35.59 0.59 7.12
CA ARG A 812 -36.38 1.36 6.18
C ARG A 812 -35.81 1.20 4.76
N HIS A 813 -36.68 1.16 3.76
CA HIS A 813 -36.30 1.14 2.34
C HIS A 813 -37.02 2.25 1.56
N LEU A 814 -36.28 2.88 0.62
CA LEU A 814 -36.81 3.88 -0.31
C LEU A 814 -37.91 3.27 -1.18
N PHE A 815 -37.68 2.05 -1.69
CA PHE A 815 -38.66 1.25 -2.40
C PHE A 815 -39.37 0.31 -1.44
N ASN A 816 -40.65 0.58 -1.21
CA ASN A 816 -41.51 -0.21 -0.36
C ASN A 816 -42.87 -0.41 -1.05
N PRO A 817 -43.75 -1.30 -0.56
CA PRO A 817 -45.01 -1.60 -1.22
C PRO A 817 -45.88 -0.36 -1.52
N THR A 818 -45.83 0.65 -0.64
CA THR A 818 -46.59 1.90 -0.82
C THR A 818 -46.03 2.74 -1.95
N THR A 819 -44.70 2.98 -1.99
CA THR A 819 -44.08 3.81 -3.03
C THR A 819 -44.19 3.14 -4.40
N ILE A 820 -44.02 1.81 -4.47
CA ILE A 820 -44.16 1.04 -5.72
C ILE A 820 -45.59 1.10 -6.24
N ARG A 821 -46.59 0.87 -5.38
CA ARG A 821 -48.01 0.90 -5.77
C ARG A 821 -48.41 2.26 -6.32
N LEU A 822 -48.05 3.35 -5.64
CA LEU A 822 -48.39 4.71 -6.07
C LEU A 822 -47.79 5.03 -7.46
N LEU A 823 -46.53 4.64 -7.70
CA LEU A 823 -45.87 4.84 -8.99
C LEU A 823 -46.54 4.04 -10.11
N GLN A 824 -46.87 2.77 -9.86
CA GLN A 824 -47.52 1.90 -10.83
C GLN A 824 -48.93 2.39 -11.19
N GLU A 825 -49.74 2.77 -10.21
CA GLU A 825 -51.10 3.31 -10.45
C GLU A 825 -51.05 4.63 -11.22
N ALA A 826 -50.20 5.58 -10.78
CA ALA A 826 -50.06 6.87 -11.45
C ALA A 826 -49.67 6.73 -12.93
N THR A 827 -48.72 5.84 -13.21
CA THR A 827 -48.23 5.61 -14.59
C THR A 827 -49.27 4.86 -15.44
N ARG A 828 -49.95 3.87 -14.88
CA ARG A 828 -50.96 3.07 -15.61
C ARG A 828 -52.19 3.89 -15.98
N GLU A 829 -52.61 4.78 -15.08
CA GLU A 829 -53.83 5.60 -15.25
C GLU A 829 -53.54 6.96 -15.91
N GLY A 830 -52.27 7.36 -16.04
CA GLY A 830 -51.89 8.69 -16.49
C GLY A 830 -52.28 9.80 -15.50
N ASP A 831 -52.36 9.47 -14.19
CA ASP A 831 -52.84 10.37 -13.15
C ASP A 831 -51.67 11.14 -12.50
N TYR A 832 -51.56 12.42 -12.85
CA TYR A 832 -50.53 13.32 -12.31
C TYR A 832 -50.70 13.63 -10.82
N GLU A 833 -51.92 13.65 -10.28
CA GLU A 833 -52.16 13.88 -8.86
C GLU A 833 -51.74 12.67 -8.02
N LYS A 834 -51.94 11.44 -8.54
CA LYS A 834 -51.32 10.24 -7.94
C LYS A 834 -49.80 10.29 -8.02
N PHE A 835 -49.23 10.78 -9.13
CA PHE A 835 -47.77 10.95 -9.23
C PHE A 835 -47.24 11.96 -8.20
N LYS A 836 -47.94 13.08 -7.96
CA LYS A 836 -47.59 14.01 -6.88
C LYS A 836 -47.65 13.36 -5.49
N LYS A 837 -48.63 12.47 -5.23
CA LYS A 837 -48.68 11.70 -3.99
C LYS A 837 -47.48 10.76 -3.84
N TYR A 838 -47.07 10.10 -4.92
CA TYR A 838 -45.82 9.33 -4.96
C TYR A 838 -44.61 10.23 -4.63
N CYS A 839 -44.43 11.34 -5.34
CA CYS A 839 -43.34 12.28 -5.11
C CYS A 839 -43.34 12.76 -3.65
N HIS A 840 -44.49 13.16 -3.12
CA HIS A 840 -44.59 13.60 -1.73
C HIS A 840 -44.22 12.48 -0.74
N THR A 841 -44.63 11.23 -1.00
CA THR A 841 -44.27 10.09 -0.15
C THR A 841 -42.77 9.79 -0.19
N VAL A 842 -42.11 10.00 -1.33
CA VAL A 842 -40.65 9.86 -1.48
C VAL A 842 -39.89 11.07 -0.96
N ASP A 843 -40.46 12.28 -1.05
CA ASP A 843 -39.82 13.53 -0.66
C ASP A 843 -39.98 13.82 0.84
N ASP A 844 -41.11 13.47 1.46
CA ASP A 844 -41.32 13.63 2.91
C ASP A 844 -40.40 12.69 3.72
N GLN A 845 -39.86 11.65 3.06
CA GLN A 845 -38.74 10.85 3.58
C GLN A 845 -37.44 11.64 3.78
N SER A 846 -37.33 12.88 3.27
CA SER A 846 -36.25 13.81 3.62
C SER A 846 -36.15 14.05 5.14
N LYS A 847 -37.29 14.05 5.85
CA LYS A 847 -37.34 14.13 7.33
C LYS A 847 -36.84 12.87 8.03
N ALA A 848 -36.92 11.73 7.36
CA ALA A 848 -36.48 10.43 7.86
C ALA A 848 -35.01 10.12 7.52
N ALA A 849 -34.33 10.97 6.74
CA ALA A 849 -32.91 10.91 6.43
C ALA A 849 -32.42 9.64 5.69
N TYR A 850 -33.10 9.19 4.62
CA TYR A 850 -32.64 8.02 3.86
C TYR A 850 -31.34 8.26 3.08
N THR A 851 -31.15 9.48 2.56
CA THR A 851 -30.04 9.82 1.68
C THR A 851 -29.45 11.18 2.05
N LEU A 852 -28.18 11.43 1.68
CA LEU A 852 -27.51 12.70 1.94
C LEU A 852 -28.25 13.90 1.32
N ARG A 853 -28.80 13.74 0.10
CA ARG A 853 -29.61 14.79 -0.55
C ARG A 853 -30.89 15.12 0.23
N GLY A 854 -31.43 14.16 0.98
CA GLY A 854 -32.60 14.38 1.85
C GLY A 854 -32.33 15.34 3.00
N LEU A 855 -31.06 15.53 3.37
CA LEU A 855 -30.64 16.50 4.41
C LEU A 855 -30.52 17.93 3.87
N MET A 856 -30.69 18.13 2.56
CA MET A 856 -30.55 19.43 1.90
C MET A 856 -31.93 20.06 1.64
N LYS A 857 -32.00 21.40 1.68
CA LYS A 857 -33.17 22.16 1.28
C LYS A 857 -32.80 23.21 0.25
N PHE A 858 -33.67 23.43 -0.73
CA PHE A 858 -33.51 24.55 -1.66
C PHE A 858 -33.78 25.86 -0.92
N LYS A 859 -32.85 26.81 -1.03
CA LYS A 859 -33.05 28.20 -0.64
C LYS A 859 -33.29 28.99 -1.94
N PRO A 860 -34.55 29.36 -2.26
CA PRO A 860 -34.91 30.03 -3.50
C PRO A 860 -34.23 31.39 -3.66
#